data_AF-A0A7X5DC68-F1
#
_entry.id   AF-A0A7X5DC68-F1
#
_cell.length_a   1.000
_cell.length_b   1.000
_cell.length_c   1.000
_cell.angle_alpha   90.00
_cell.angle_beta   90.00
_cell.angle_gamma   90.00
#
_symmetry.space_group_name_H-M   'P 1'
#
loop_
_entity.id
_entity.type
_entity.pdbx_description
1 polymer ?
#
loop_
_entity_poly.entity_id
_entity_poly.type
_entity_poly.pdbx_seq_one_letter_code
_entity_poly.pdbx_strand_id
1 'polypeptide(L)'
;MSKQNNKTPLFSIVIPFYNAQEYIGECIDTLLSQTFRDFELICVNDGSTDNSEKVIRDRMSENSNVILLNQKGNAGTARNLGLRNAAGKYLLFLDADDFFSERLLERLSQKISQTSPDLILFAGKTFDDKIGKASDGLKFLNTEYVPGLPCFSAYDIRKNLYQVTNPSPWTKCFRRSFIAEIGVQFQSLPNANDLYFDFAALSSAERISSINEALVYYRINTGSSTQDGKSKNPLCFLNALEALYSYLQERGLLTSYYISYVHETLSHIKYNLETNHSQEAKLDILRTIQRSPLFCGLVYDAEDAYQQSAPTLAHALFIRAALDQMMAEEKRHIDIRMDVVCQPSYNEEPLVSVIIPVYNCEEYIADTITSVLSQTFDSFEIICVDDGSTDGSLKILRDMASLDERIGVYRQSNSGPSTARNNGLRVAKGKYTIFLDGDDLYEPNALSLLAGCMEAEELDMILFDAISFFETEELEKAHPSYQDYYNRSGRHSGVYTGIDLMSRLHHDSEYLPSPCLYMVKRALSSTIQFIPGIIHEDNAFTYELMLKAKNTKHLNKKLYRRRVRSCSIMTSEKKFANVYGYFVCYKQMRLAYEGAKVSAPEMQQALVEIYSKTIAGARNCYVKLDAVQKGGIQALSPGEVSEFYYLIEQPSLQILETRRLKRAVKKRDKTIKELKKKLDRRMPERLKGIFKRWFNC
;
A
#
# COMPACT_ATOMS: atom_id res chain seq x y z
N MET A 1 12.61 42.57 -51.84
CA MET A 1 13.41 41.35 -52.10
C MET A 1 14.88 41.66 -51.84
N SER A 2 15.36 41.36 -50.63
CA SER A 2 16.79 41.32 -50.31
C SER A 2 17.13 39.89 -49.90
N LYS A 3 18.25 39.38 -50.43
CA LYS A 3 18.72 38.00 -50.25
C LYS A 3 18.96 37.70 -48.77
N GLN A 4 18.06 36.95 -48.13
CA GLN A 4 18.36 36.28 -46.86
C GLN A 4 19.37 35.16 -47.15
N ASN A 5 20.55 35.27 -46.55
CA ASN A 5 21.50 34.16 -46.47
C ASN A 5 20.80 32.98 -45.77
N ASN A 6 20.43 31.94 -46.53
CA ASN A 6 19.93 30.65 -46.03
C ASN A 6 21.06 29.88 -45.33
N LYS A 7 21.64 30.44 -44.26
CA LYS A 7 22.54 29.69 -43.39
C LYS A 7 21.68 28.93 -42.39
N THR A 8 21.72 27.61 -42.43
CA THR A 8 21.07 26.76 -41.42
C THR A 8 21.59 27.12 -40.03
N PRO A 9 20.71 27.47 -39.07
CA PRO A 9 21.16 27.83 -37.72
C PRO A 9 21.86 26.65 -37.04
N LEU A 10 22.72 26.93 -36.05
CA LEU A 10 23.33 25.85 -35.27
C LEU A 10 22.29 25.20 -34.34
N PHE A 11 21.45 26.02 -33.69
CA PHE A 11 20.46 25.55 -32.73
C PHE A 11 19.02 25.94 -33.10
N SER A 12 18.07 25.05 -32.86
CA SER A 12 16.65 25.36 -32.73
C SER A 12 16.22 25.11 -31.29
N ILE A 13 15.65 26.13 -30.66
CA ILE A 13 15.11 26.01 -29.29
C ILE A 13 13.59 25.99 -29.40
N VAL A 14 12.97 24.89 -28.97
CA VAL A 14 11.52 24.67 -29.00
C VAL A 14 10.93 24.95 -27.62
N ILE A 15 9.93 25.82 -27.57
CA ILE A 15 9.27 26.26 -26.32
C ILE A 15 7.76 25.98 -26.44
N PRO A 16 7.24 24.86 -25.91
CA PRO A 16 5.81 24.67 -25.78
C PRO A 16 5.25 25.61 -24.71
N PHE A 17 4.11 26.24 -24.96
CA PHE A 17 3.46 27.08 -23.95
C PHE A 17 1.94 26.98 -23.98
N TYR A 18 1.35 27.04 -22.78
CA TYR A 18 -0.08 27.10 -22.54
C TYR A 18 -0.33 27.96 -21.30
N ASN A 19 -0.98 29.12 -21.48
CA ASN A 19 -1.30 30.05 -20.39
C ASN A 19 -0.08 30.43 -19.51
N ALA A 20 1.01 30.85 -20.15
CA ALA A 20 2.29 31.15 -19.52
C ALA A 20 2.62 32.66 -19.46
N GLN A 21 1.61 33.55 -19.52
CA GLN A 21 1.84 34.99 -19.68
C GLN A 21 2.75 35.62 -18.61
N GLU A 22 2.80 35.02 -17.42
CA GLU A 22 3.60 35.48 -16.28
C GLU A 22 5.10 35.29 -16.51
N TYR A 23 5.50 34.19 -17.16
CA TYR A 23 6.91 33.78 -17.22
C TYR A 23 7.48 33.76 -18.64
N ILE A 24 6.65 33.60 -19.67
CA ILE A 24 7.12 33.43 -21.06
C ILE A 24 7.92 34.64 -21.59
N GLY A 25 7.65 35.84 -21.06
CA GLY A 25 8.42 37.04 -21.41
C GLY A 25 9.88 36.94 -20.97
N GLU A 26 10.11 36.61 -19.69
CA GLU A 26 11.46 36.42 -19.12
C GLU A 26 12.16 35.25 -19.82
N CYS A 27 11.46 34.13 -20.03
CA CYS A 27 11.97 32.96 -20.74
C CYS A 27 12.58 33.36 -22.10
N ILE A 28 11.83 34.09 -22.93
CA ILE A 28 12.32 34.51 -24.26
C ILE A 28 13.44 35.55 -24.14
N ASP A 29 13.34 36.51 -23.22
CA ASP A 29 14.36 37.56 -23.07
C ASP A 29 15.73 36.98 -22.70
N THR A 30 15.77 35.95 -21.85
CA THR A 30 17.03 35.24 -21.50
C THR A 30 17.63 34.44 -22.66
N LEU A 31 16.79 34.00 -23.62
CA LEU A 31 17.25 33.35 -24.84
C LEU A 31 17.75 34.38 -25.85
N LEU A 32 17.07 35.53 -25.96
CA LEU A 32 17.51 36.63 -26.81
C LEU A 32 18.76 37.33 -26.27
N SER A 33 19.10 37.19 -24.98
CA SER A 33 20.33 37.72 -24.39
C SER A 33 21.56 36.82 -24.56
N GLN A 34 21.41 35.60 -25.11
CA GLN A 34 22.52 34.64 -25.26
C GLN A 34 23.76 35.24 -25.94
N THR A 35 24.95 34.87 -25.43
CA THR A 35 26.23 35.33 -25.99
C THR A 35 26.50 34.78 -27.40
N PHE A 36 25.89 33.65 -27.75
CA PHE A 36 25.98 33.02 -29.06
C PHE A 36 24.69 33.24 -29.86
N ARG A 37 24.80 33.63 -31.15
CA ARG A 37 23.67 34.17 -31.94
C ARG A 37 23.17 33.31 -33.10
N ASP A 38 23.80 32.16 -33.37
CA ASP A 38 23.43 31.28 -34.50
C ASP A 38 22.32 30.29 -34.10
N PHE A 39 21.12 30.82 -33.81
CA PHE A 39 19.97 30.04 -33.36
C PHE A 39 18.63 30.63 -33.80
N GLU A 40 17.59 29.78 -33.80
CA GLU A 40 16.18 30.16 -33.91
C GLU A 40 15.38 29.74 -32.67
N LEU A 41 14.32 30.49 -32.36
CA LEU A 41 13.36 30.18 -31.29
C LEU A 41 12.03 29.78 -31.91
N ILE A 42 11.51 28.62 -31.54
CA ILE A 42 10.23 28.09 -32.03
C ILE A 42 9.27 27.98 -30.84
N CYS A 43 8.44 29.00 -30.68
CA CYS A 43 7.41 29.05 -29.65
C CYS A 43 6.14 28.38 -30.18
N VAL A 44 5.63 27.36 -29.48
CA VAL A 44 4.47 26.59 -29.90
C VAL A 44 3.33 26.79 -28.92
N ASN A 45 2.32 27.56 -29.33
CA ASN A 45 1.12 27.80 -28.56
C ASN A 45 0.20 26.57 -28.61
N ASP A 46 -0.09 26.01 -27.45
CA ASP A 46 -0.96 24.84 -27.31
C ASP A 46 -2.41 25.20 -26.94
N GLY A 47 -2.89 26.34 -27.47
CA GLY A 47 -4.26 26.82 -27.28
C GLY A 47 -4.43 27.74 -26.07
N SER A 48 -3.43 28.57 -25.76
CA SER A 48 -3.51 29.57 -24.70
C SER A 48 -4.71 30.51 -24.86
N THR A 49 -5.33 30.85 -23.73
CA THR A 49 -6.46 31.77 -23.63
C THR A 49 -6.09 33.11 -22.96
N ASP A 50 -4.87 33.21 -22.44
CA ASP A 50 -4.33 34.42 -21.82
C ASP A 50 -3.50 35.27 -22.81
N ASN A 51 -2.74 36.24 -22.31
CA ASN A 51 -1.93 37.12 -23.15
C ASN A 51 -0.60 36.52 -23.61
N SER A 52 -0.31 35.23 -23.38
CA SER A 52 0.98 34.62 -23.74
C SER A 52 1.35 34.85 -25.20
N GLU A 53 0.41 34.61 -26.11
CA GLU A 53 0.65 34.76 -27.55
C GLU A 53 1.04 36.21 -27.91
N LYS A 54 0.39 37.19 -27.28
CA LYS A 54 0.69 38.61 -27.49
C LYS A 54 2.12 38.94 -27.06
N VAL A 55 2.54 38.47 -25.88
CA VAL A 55 3.91 38.68 -25.33
C VAL A 55 4.99 38.19 -26.31
N ILE A 56 4.73 37.08 -26.99
CA ILE A 56 5.65 36.51 -28.00
C ILE A 56 5.61 37.31 -29.30
N ARG A 57 4.42 37.71 -29.77
CA ARG A 57 4.27 38.52 -30.99
C ARG A 57 5.00 39.86 -30.89
N ASP A 58 4.98 40.49 -29.72
CA ASP A 58 5.69 41.74 -29.46
C ASP A 58 7.21 41.54 -29.68
N ARG A 59 7.79 40.49 -29.10
CA ARG A 59 9.23 40.14 -29.28
C ARG A 59 9.58 39.68 -30.69
N MET A 60 8.67 38.97 -31.35
CA MET A 60 8.82 38.52 -32.73
C MET A 60 8.92 39.70 -33.72
N SER A 61 8.22 40.80 -33.43
CA SER A 61 8.27 42.00 -34.28
C SER A 61 9.67 42.65 -34.32
N GLU A 62 10.46 42.44 -33.27
CA GLU A 62 11.82 42.97 -33.12
C GLU A 62 12.90 41.93 -33.49
N ASN A 63 12.55 40.65 -33.56
CA ASN A 63 13.50 39.54 -33.70
C ASN A 63 13.06 38.53 -34.77
N SER A 64 13.71 38.59 -35.94
CA SER A 64 13.38 37.73 -37.10
C SER A 64 13.67 36.24 -36.91
N ASN A 65 14.39 35.85 -35.86
CA ASN A 65 14.71 34.47 -35.52
C ASN A 65 13.70 33.85 -34.52
N VAL A 66 12.62 34.55 -34.17
CA VAL A 66 11.52 34.04 -33.35
C VAL A 66 10.39 33.59 -34.27
N ILE A 67 9.94 32.35 -34.08
CA ILE A 67 8.87 31.71 -34.84
C ILE A 67 7.75 31.36 -33.87
N LEU A 68 6.52 31.72 -34.22
CA LEU A 68 5.33 31.39 -33.46
C LEU A 68 4.45 30.41 -34.25
N LEU A 69 4.21 29.24 -33.67
CA LEU A 69 3.31 28.20 -34.19
C LEU A 69 2.10 28.05 -33.26
N ASN A 70 0.98 27.59 -33.81
CA ASN A 70 -0.24 27.35 -33.05
C ASN A 70 -0.77 25.93 -33.30
N GLN A 71 -1.25 25.29 -32.24
CA GLN A 71 -1.93 24.00 -32.29
C GLN A 71 -2.94 23.85 -31.14
N LYS A 72 -3.61 22.71 -31.11
CA LYS A 72 -4.42 22.26 -29.96
C LYS A 72 -4.02 20.82 -29.63
N GLY A 73 -3.50 20.59 -28.43
CA GLY A 73 -3.03 19.28 -28.01
C GLY A 73 -2.55 19.26 -26.56
N ASN A 74 -1.32 18.79 -26.37
CA ASN A 74 -0.56 18.83 -25.12
C ASN A 74 0.91 19.21 -25.38
N ALA A 75 1.67 19.44 -24.30
CA ALA A 75 3.09 19.78 -24.36
C ALA A 75 3.91 18.84 -25.27
N GLY A 76 3.69 17.52 -25.20
CA GLY A 76 4.38 16.56 -26.07
C GLY A 76 4.09 16.79 -27.56
N THR A 77 2.82 16.97 -27.93
CA THR A 77 2.46 17.29 -29.32
C THR A 77 3.02 18.65 -29.78
N ALA A 78 3.08 19.64 -28.89
CA ALA A 78 3.66 20.95 -29.17
C ALA A 78 5.17 20.86 -29.40
N ARG A 79 5.90 20.09 -28.59
CA ARG A 79 7.32 19.78 -28.82
C ARG A 79 7.53 19.07 -30.16
N ASN A 80 6.67 18.11 -30.52
CA ASN A 80 6.71 17.45 -31.83
C ASN A 80 6.44 18.41 -33.00
N LEU A 81 5.53 19.38 -32.85
CA LEU A 81 5.31 20.40 -33.87
C LEU A 81 6.53 21.29 -34.04
N GLY A 82 7.16 21.70 -32.94
CA GLY A 82 8.42 22.45 -32.98
C GLY A 82 9.54 21.64 -33.63
N LEU A 83 9.69 20.37 -33.26
CA LEU A 83 10.66 19.44 -33.84
C LEU A 83 10.54 19.33 -35.36
N ARG A 84 9.32 19.26 -35.90
CA ARG A 84 9.08 19.20 -37.35
C ARG A 84 9.43 20.50 -38.09
N ASN A 85 9.39 21.63 -37.40
CA ASN A 85 9.68 22.96 -37.98
C ASN A 85 11.11 23.44 -37.69
N ALA A 86 11.90 22.67 -36.94
CA ALA A 86 13.28 23.00 -36.60
C ALA A 86 14.22 22.86 -37.80
N ALA A 87 14.92 23.95 -38.14
CA ALA A 87 15.96 23.98 -39.16
C ALA A 87 17.35 23.69 -38.59
N GLY A 88 17.59 24.05 -37.33
CA GLY A 88 18.87 23.99 -36.64
C GLY A 88 19.52 22.60 -36.62
N LYS A 89 20.86 22.56 -36.61
CA LYS A 89 21.60 21.28 -36.56
C LYS A 89 21.42 20.55 -35.23
N TYR A 90 21.22 21.31 -34.15
CA TYR A 90 20.98 20.82 -32.81
C TYR A 90 19.67 21.36 -32.25
N LEU A 91 19.03 20.57 -31.40
CA LEU A 91 17.72 20.82 -30.80
C LEU A 91 17.87 21.02 -29.30
N LEU A 92 17.16 22.02 -28.79
CA LEU A 92 16.95 22.27 -27.37
C LEU A 92 15.44 22.39 -27.12
N PHE A 93 15.01 21.97 -25.95
CA PHE A 93 13.64 22.16 -25.49
C PHE A 93 13.68 22.94 -24.18
N LEU A 94 12.76 23.87 -23.98
CA LEU A 94 12.68 24.65 -22.73
C LEU A 94 11.22 24.87 -22.37
N ASP A 95 10.88 24.69 -21.10
CA ASP A 95 9.53 24.96 -20.62
C ASP A 95 9.34 26.48 -20.43
N ALA A 96 8.11 26.96 -20.70
CA ALA A 96 7.79 28.37 -20.79
C ALA A 96 7.99 29.17 -19.49
N ASP A 97 8.12 28.48 -18.35
CA ASP A 97 8.35 29.02 -17.01
C ASP A 97 9.81 28.91 -16.53
N ASP A 98 10.67 28.29 -17.33
CA ASP A 98 12.09 28.10 -17.05
C ASP A 98 12.98 29.03 -17.88
N PHE A 99 14.26 29.10 -17.52
CA PHE A 99 15.24 29.89 -18.26
C PHE A 99 16.62 29.22 -18.34
N PHE A 100 17.35 29.53 -19.40
CA PHE A 100 18.74 29.10 -19.60
C PHE A 100 19.74 30.14 -19.10
N SER A 101 20.95 29.70 -18.76
CA SER A 101 22.06 30.62 -18.49
C SER A 101 22.48 31.35 -19.76
N GLU A 102 22.93 32.61 -19.64
CA GLU A 102 23.30 33.47 -20.80
C GLU A 102 24.40 32.89 -21.71
N ARG A 103 25.16 31.90 -21.21
CA ARG A 103 26.28 31.25 -21.91
C ARG A 103 25.97 29.83 -22.36
N LEU A 104 24.75 29.32 -22.19
CA LEU A 104 24.39 27.94 -22.55
C LEU A 104 24.76 27.64 -24.01
N LEU A 105 24.35 28.49 -24.97
CA LEU A 105 24.59 28.21 -26.40
C LEU A 105 26.09 28.27 -26.75
N GLU A 106 26.84 29.16 -26.12
CA GLU A 106 28.29 29.26 -26.27
C GLU A 106 28.97 27.96 -25.79
N ARG A 107 28.62 27.49 -24.59
CA ARG A 107 29.16 26.24 -24.02
C ARG A 107 28.84 25.02 -24.86
N LEU A 108 27.60 24.92 -25.35
CA LEU A 108 27.19 23.84 -26.24
C LEU A 108 27.96 23.90 -27.57
N SER A 109 28.14 25.08 -28.17
CA SER A 109 28.89 25.23 -29.42
C SER A 109 30.36 24.78 -29.29
N GLN A 110 30.99 25.09 -28.16
CA GLN A 110 32.35 24.66 -27.82
C GLN A 110 32.42 23.13 -27.72
N LYS A 111 31.45 22.52 -27.02
CA LYS A 111 31.39 21.07 -26.86
C LYS A 111 31.15 20.37 -28.20
N ILE A 112 30.22 20.87 -29.01
CA ILE A 112 29.93 20.36 -30.36
C ILE A 112 31.19 20.37 -31.23
N SER A 113 31.96 21.45 -31.19
CA SER A 113 33.19 21.59 -31.98
C SER A 113 34.29 20.60 -31.54
N GLN A 114 34.30 20.20 -30.26
CA GLN A 114 35.28 19.27 -29.71
C GLN A 114 34.92 17.81 -30.01
N THR A 115 33.66 17.45 -29.87
CA THR A 115 33.25 16.04 -29.79
C THR A 115 32.18 15.64 -30.78
N SER A 116 31.60 16.55 -31.58
CA SER A 116 30.52 16.24 -32.53
C SER A 116 29.50 15.25 -31.97
N PRO A 117 28.86 15.54 -30.82
CA PRO A 117 28.03 14.60 -30.10
C PRO A 117 26.65 14.44 -30.75
N ASP A 118 26.04 13.28 -30.54
CA ASP A 118 24.62 13.01 -30.76
C ASP A 118 23.76 13.66 -29.67
N LEU A 119 24.27 13.63 -28.44
CA LEU A 119 23.59 14.07 -27.24
C LEU A 119 24.56 14.77 -26.31
N ILE A 120 24.20 15.94 -25.80
CA ILE A 120 24.92 16.60 -24.72
C ILE A 120 24.01 16.63 -23.50
N LEU A 121 24.49 16.07 -22.39
CA LEU A 121 23.87 16.17 -21.08
C LEU A 121 24.45 17.36 -20.33
N PHE A 122 23.63 18.15 -19.64
CA PHE A 122 24.14 19.22 -18.80
C PHE A 122 23.38 19.38 -17.50
N ALA A 123 24.08 19.91 -16.49
CA ALA A 123 23.50 20.16 -15.19
C ALA A 123 22.65 21.44 -15.17
N GLY A 124 21.88 21.59 -14.11
CA GLY A 124 21.09 22.80 -13.86
C GLY A 124 20.92 23.07 -12.37
N LYS A 125 20.07 24.05 -12.07
CA LYS A 125 19.66 24.41 -10.70
C LYS A 125 18.16 24.52 -10.62
N THR A 126 17.61 24.41 -9.43
CA THR A 126 16.23 24.84 -9.19
C THR A 126 16.23 26.32 -8.81
N PHE A 127 15.31 27.11 -9.32
CA PHE A 127 15.10 28.51 -8.97
C PHE A 127 13.79 28.67 -8.21
N ASP A 128 13.85 29.09 -6.95
CA ASP A 128 12.65 29.31 -6.14
C ASP A 128 12.07 30.69 -6.42
N ASP A 129 10.91 30.69 -7.07
CA ASP A 129 10.23 31.91 -7.55
C ASP A 129 9.81 32.84 -6.40
N LYS A 130 9.50 32.28 -5.22
CA LYS A 130 9.02 33.06 -4.07
C LYS A 130 10.13 33.85 -3.39
N ILE A 131 11.34 33.29 -3.34
CA ILE A 131 12.50 33.90 -2.69
C ILE A 131 13.51 34.47 -3.69
N GLY A 132 13.32 34.24 -5.00
CA GLY A 132 14.17 34.76 -6.06
C GLY A 132 15.60 34.21 -6.01
N LYS A 133 15.77 32.95 -5.60
CA LYS A 133 17.10 32.35 -5.39
C LYS A 133 17.21 30.97 -6.03
N ALA A 134 18.35 30.74 -6.68
CA ALA A 134 18.73 29.42 -7.15
C ALA A 134 19.23 28.54 -6.00
N SER A 135 19.04 27.22 -6.12
CA SER A 135 19.55 26.26 -5.16
C SER A 135 21.08 26.23 -5.10
N ASP A 136 21.59 25.83 -3.94
CA ASP A 136 22.98 25.42 -3.80
C ASP A 136 23.21 24.09 -4.52
N GLY A 137 24.41 23.92 -5.08
CA GLY A 137 24.79 22.73 -5.83
C GLY A 137 24.19 22.62 -7.24
N LEU A 138 24.71 21.66 -8.01
CA LEU A 138 24.22 21.29 -9.33
C LEU A 138 23.22 20.12 -9.20
N LYS A 139 22.24 20.10 -10.10
CA LYS A 139 21.18 19.08 -10.18
C LYS A 139 21.10 18.53 -11.61
N PHE A 140 20.30 17.48 -11.78
CA PHE A 140 19.87 16.92 -13.07
C PHE A 140 20.92 16.14 -13.89
N LEU A 141 22.19 16.25 -13.53
CA LEU A 141 23.27 15.43 -14.04
C LEU A 141 24.01 14.79 -12.87
N ASN A 142 24.01 13.45 -12.81
CA ASN A 142 24.80 12.72 -11.84
C ASN A 142 26.18 12.42 -12.42
N THR A 143 27.18 13.22 -12.01
CA THR A 143 28.55 13.09 -12.49
C THR A 143 29.25 11.81 -12.04
N GLU A 144 28.73 11.09 -11.03
CA GLU A 144 29.30 9.80 -10.60
C GLU A 144 29.17 8.74 -11.70
N TYR A 145 28.14 8.84 -12.55
CA TYR A 145 27.91 7.92 -13.66
C TYR A 145 28.42 8.43 -14.99
N VAL A 146 28.96 9.65 -15.04
CA VAL A 146 29.62 10.18 -16.24
C VAL A 146 31.05 9.63 -16.27
N PRO A 147 31.45 8.89 -17.33
CA PRO A 147 32.81 8.40 -17.43
C PRO A 147 33.76 9.58 -17.64
N GLY A 148 35.01 9.45 -17.21
CA GLY A 148 36.06 10.47 -17.39
C GLY A 148 36.51 10.67 -18.85
N LEU A 149 35.63 10.42 -19.82
CA LEU A 149 35.85 10.51 -21.25
C LEU A 149 35.22 11.80 -21.81
N PRO A 150 35.88 12.50 -22.75
CA PRO A 150 35.29 13.67 -23.41
C PRO A 150 34.00 13.34 -24.16
N CYS A 151 33.90 12.12 -24.68
CA CYS A 151 32.73 11.57 -25.36
C CYS A 151 32.65 10.07 -25.09
N PHE A 152 31.45 9.55 -24.84
CA PHE A 152 31.17 8.15 -24.50
C PHE A 152 29.83 7.71 -25.12
N SER A 153 29.55 6.43 -25.15
CA SER A 153 28.30 5.85 -25.65
C SER A 153 27.35 5.50 -24.50
N ALA A 154 26.07 5.29 -24.82
CA ALA A 154 25.11 4.73 -23.87
C ALA A 154 25.58 3.39 -23.27
N TYR A 155 26.31 2.59 -24.05
CA TYR A 155 26.82 1.29 -23.60
C TYR A 155 27.90 1.41 -22.51
N ASP A 156 28.70 2.48 -22.53
CA ASP A 156 29.75 2.71 -21.53
C ASP A 156 29.17 2.88 -20.12
N ILE A 157 27.93 3.38 -20.02
CA ILE A 157 27.22 3.60 -18.75
C ILE A 157 26.01 2.68 -18.57
N ARG A 158 25.91 1.59 -19.34
CA ARG A 158 24.72 0.74 -19.49
C ARG A 158 24.02 0.27 -18.21
N LYS A 159 24.76 0.13 -17.10
CA LYS A 159 24.18 -0.27 -15.80
C LYS A 159 23.46 0.86 -15.07
N ASN A 160 23.83 2.12 -15.35
CA ASN A 160 23.33 3.32 -14.70
C ASN A 160 22.83 4.37 -15.71
N LEU A 161 22.47 3.91 -16.93
CA LEU A 161 22.14 4.75 -18.07
C LEU A 161 21.06 5.78 -17.73
N TYR A 162 19.96 5.36 -17.09
CA TYR A 162 18.86 6.25 -16.70
C TYR A 162 19.08 6.94 -15.36
N GLN A 163 20.11 6.56 -14.61
CA GLN A 163 20.46 7.19 -13.34
C GLN A 163 21.45 8.36 -13.52
N VAL A 164 22.06 8.50 -14.70
CA VAL A 164 22.95 9.64 -15.03
C VAL A 164 22.21 10.97 -15.15
N THR A 165 20.92 10.95 -15.52
CA THR A 165 20.11 12.16 -15.72
C THR A 165 18.63 11.85 -15.61
N ASN A 166 17.83 12.84 -15.21
CA ASN A 166 16.37 12.75 -15.23
C ASN A 166 15.81 12.76 -16.67
N PRO A 167 14.61 12.18 -16.88
CA PRO A 167 13.89 12.25 -18.15
C PRO A 167 13.27 13.64 -18.34
N SER A 168 14.12 14.63 -18.58
CA SER A 168 13.69 15.97 -18.94
C SER A 168 14.50 16.51 -20.13
N PRO A 169 13.84 16.96 -21.22
CA PRO A 169 14.53 17.33 -22.44
C PRO A 169 15.25 18.68 -22.30
N TRP A 170 14.84 19.50 -21.33
CA TRP A 170 15.44 20.80 -21.03
C TRP A 170 16.83 20.74 -20.37
N THR A 171 17.35 19.54 -20.08
CA THR A 171 18.73 19.31 -19.62
C THR A 171 19.64 18.73 -20.71
N LYS A 172 19.15 18.71 -21.95
CA LYS A 172 19.76 17.97 -23.05
C LYS A 172 19.80 18.79 -24.34
N CYS A 173 20.86 18.60 -25.11
CA CYS A 173 20.97 19.13 -26.47
C CYS A 173 21.16 17.96 -27.44
N PHE A 174 20.28 17.86 -28.44
CA PHE A 174 20.20 16.71 -29.34
C PHE A 174 20.63 17.09 -30.75
N ARG A 175 21.44 16.26 -31.40
CA ARG A 175 21.71 16.41 -32.84
C ARG A 175 20.43 16.08 -33.62
N ARG A 176 19.94 17.01 -34.44
CA ARG A 176 18.64 16.84 -35.13
C ARG A 176 18.62 15.64 -36.06
N SER A 177 19.71 15.41 -36.80
CA SER A 177 19.81 14.26 -37.72
C SER A 177 19.76 12.93 -36.98
N PHE A 178 20.35 12.86 -35.78
CA PHE A 178 20.30 11.67 -34.93
C PHE A 178 18.87 11.38 -34.45
N ILE A 179 18.13 12.39 -33.96
CA ILE A 179 16.72 12.22 -33.58
C ILE A 179 15.87 11.74 -34.76
N ALA A 180 16.10 12.30 -35.95
CA ALA A 180 15.41 11.87 -37.16
C ALA A 180 15.74 10.41 -37.56
N GLU A 181 16.98 9.98 -37.37
CA GLU A 181 17.44 8.61 -37.68
C GLU A 181 16.81 7.57 -36.75
N ILE A 182 16.73 7.85 -35.44
CA ILE A 182 16.11 6.92 -34.48
C ILE A 182 14.57 6.96 -34.52
N GLY A 183 13.98 8.03 -35.07
CA GLY A 183 12.54 8.15 -35.30
C GLY A 183 11.70 8.34 -34.04
N VAL A 184 12.31 8.79 -32.93
CA VAL A 184 11.61 8.99 -31.66
C VAL A 184 10.82 10.30 -31.65
N GLN A 185 9.66 10.31 -30.99
CA GLN A 185 8.79 11.47 -30.80
C GLN A 185 8.29 11.53 -29.36
N PHE A 186 7.93 12.73 -28.89
CA PHE A 186 7.24 12.90 -27.61
C PHE A 186 5.87 12.22 -27.66
N GLN A 187 5.46 11.54 -26.59
CA GLN A 187 4.16 10.87 -26.58
C GLN A 187 3.03 11.90 -26.40
N SER A 188 1.83 11.59 -26.92
CA SER A 188 0.65 12.43 -26.68
C SER A 188 0.00 12.14 -25.33
N LEU A 189 0.82 12.11 -24.27
CA LEU A 189 0.38 11.87 -22.89
C LEU A 189 0.15 13.21 -22.16
N PRO A 190 -0.92 13.34 -21.36
CA PRO A 190 -1.16 14.55 -20.56
C PRO A 190 -0.02 14.92 -19.59
N ASN A 191 0.70 13.92 -19.08
CA ASN A 191 1.92 14.10 -18.29
C ASN A 191 2.93 12.99 -18.67
N ALA A 192 4.18 13.10 -18.20
CA ALA A 192 5.26 12.13 -18.49
C ALA A 192 5.53 11.89 -20.00
N ASN A 193 5.08 12.79 -20.88
CA ASN A 193 5.26 12.69 -22.34
C ASN A 193 6.73 12.77 -22.80
N ASP A 194 7.61 13.22 -21.91
CA ASP A 194 9.04 13.38 -22.12
C ASP A 194 9.85 12.10 -21.88
N LEU A 195 9.38 11.23 -20.98
CA LEU A 195 10.14 10.09 -20.49
C LEU A 195 10.57 9.15 -21.61
N TYR A 196 9.62 8.77 -22.46
CA TYR A 196 9.91 7.90 -23.61
C TYR A 196 10.91 8.54 -24.57
N PHE A 197 10.71 9.82 -24.94
CA PHE A 197 11.57 10.52 -25.88
C PHE A 197 13.01 10.59 -25.38
N ASP A 198 13.20 11.05 -24.15
CA ASP A 198 14.53 11.26 -23.58
C ASP A 198 15.29 9.95 -23.39
N PHE A 199 14.64 8.94 -22.82
CA PHE A 199 15.30 7.67 -22.56
C PHE A 199 15.53 6.84 -23.81
N ALA A 200 14.66 6.89 -24.82
CA ALA A 200 14.92 6.25 -26.11
C ALA A 200 16.08 6.95 -26.86
N ALA A 201 16.13 8.28 -26.84
CA ALA A 201 17.26 9.04 -27.39
C ALA A 201 18.56 8.73 -26.65
N LEU A 202 18.54 8.73 -25.31
CA LEU A 202 19.71 8.41 -24.49
C LEU A 202 20.20 6.97 -24.74
N SER A 203 19.30 6.01 -24.87
CA SER A 203 19.64 4.60 -25.13
C SER A 203 20.24 4.35 -26.51
N SER A 204 19.97 5.24 -27.46
CA SER A 204 20.42 5.09 -28.85
C SER A 204 21.67 5.91 -29.16
N ALA A 205 22.15 6.73 -28.23
CA ALA A 205 23.25 7.65 -28.46
C ALA A 205 24.61 6.94 -28.40
N GLU A 206 25.37 7.00 -29.48
CA GLU A 206 26.74 6.50 -29.55
C GLU A 206 27.76 7.56 -29.13
N ARG A 207 27.41 8.84 -29.27
CA ARG A 207 28.28 9.98 -28.95
C ARG A 207 27.61 10.92 -27.96
N ILE A 208 27.76 10.62 -26.68
CA ILE A 208 27.30 11.43 -25.55
C ILE A 208 28.46 12.28 -25.04
N SER A 209 28.22 13.55 -24.80
CA SER A 209 29.10 14.43 -24.04
C SER A 209 28.36 15.02 -22.85
N SER A 210 29.10 15.51 -21.85
CA SER A 210 28.51 16.14 -20.67
C SER A 210 29.11 17.51 -20.37
N ILE A 211 28.33 18.37 -19.73
CA ILE A 211 28.76 19.66 -19.18
C ILE A 211 28.25 19.80 -17.74
N ASN A 212 29.19 19.77 -16.79
CA ASN A 212 28.88 19.91 -15.36
C ASN A 212 28.84 21.39 -14.93
N GLU A 213 27.96 22.17 -15.56
CA GLU A 213 27.73 23.59 -15.26
C GLU A 213 26.22 23.84 -15.15
N ALA A 214 25.81 24.84 -14.37
CA ALA A 214 24.40 25.23 -14.29
C ALA A 214 23.98 25.96 -15.57
N LEU A 215 23.44 25.21 -16.54
CA LEU A 215 23.02 25.79 -17.82
C LEU A 215 21.50 26.02 -17.93
N VAL A 216 20.72 25.39 -17.05
CA VAL A 216 19.26 25.56 -16.95
C VAL A 216 18.83 25.82 -15.51
N TYR A 217 17.80 26.65 -15.36
CA TYR A 217 17.19 27.00 -14.08
C TYR A 217 15.71 26.60 -14.11
N TYR A 218 15.41 25.48 -13.45
CA TYR A 218 14.07 24.93 -13.31
C TYR A 218 13.31 25.64 -12.18
N ARG A 219 12.23 26.35 -12.51
CA ARG A 219 11.46 27.15 -11.56
C ARG A 219 10.60 26.27 -10.66
N ILE A 220 10.61 26.57 -9.36
CA ILE A 220 9.79 25.91 -8.35
C ILE A 220 8.96 26.92 -7.58
N ASN A 221 7.88 26.45 -6.93
CA ASN A 221 6.98 27.26 -6.11
C ASN A 221 6.17 28.34 -6.87
N THR A 222 5.91 28.14 -8.16
CA THR A 222 5.13 29.02 -9.08
C THR A 222 3.61 29.04 -8.84
N GLY A 223 3.09 28.28 -7.88
CA GLY A 223 1.65 28.24 -7.55
C GLY A 223 0.81 27.30 -8.43
N SER A 224 1.30 26.86 -9.59
CA SER A 224 0.73 25.76 -10.38
C SER A 224 1.30 24.40 -9.91
N SER A 225 0.49 23.58 -9.25
CA SER A 225 0.94 22.28 -8.74
C SER A 225 0.94 21.21 -9.83
N THR A 226 2.10 20.70 -10.22
CA THR A 226 2.25 19.50 -11.07
C THR A 226 1.62 18.25 -10.44
N GLN A 227 1.33 18.27 -9.14
CA GLN A 227 0.71 17.14 -8.42
C GLN A 227 -0.74 16.89 -8.84
N ASP A 228 -1.47 17.92 -9.25
CA ASP A 228 -2.86 17.77 -9.73
C ASP A 228 -2.92 16.93 -11.02
N GLY A 229 -1.86 16.98 -11.83
CA GLY A 229 -1.73 16.18 -13.05
C GLY A 229 -1.52 14.68 -12.77
N LYS A 230 -0.79 14.34 -11.70
CA LYS A 230 -0.51 12.95 -11.33
C LYS A 230 -1.76 12.22 -10.83
N SER A 231 -2.57 12.88 -10.01
CA SER A 231 -3.84 12.30 -9.53
C SER A 231 -4.83 12.10 -10.67
N LYS A 232 -4.90 13.03 -11.63
CA LYS A 232 -5.83 12.94 -12.78
C LYS A 232 -5.43 11.88 -13.81
N ASN A 233 -4.12 11.70 -14.05
CA ASN A 233 -3.61 10.76 -15.03
C ASN A 233 -2.45 9.93 -14.44
N PRO A 234 -2.74 9.02 -13.49
CA PRO A 234 -1.70 8.34 -12.71
C PRO A 234 -0.91 7.29 -13.49
N LEU A 235 -1.41 6.82 -14.64
CA LEU A 235 -0.82 5.73 -15.40
C LEU A 235 0.11 6.17 -16.53
N CYS A 236 0.18 7.47 -16.83
CA CYS A 236 0.95 7.97 -17.97
C CYS A 236 2.44 7.61 -17.90
N PHE A 237 3.06 7.64 -16.70
CA PHE A 237 4.46 7.24 -16.55
C PHE A 237 4.68 5.74 -16.80
N LEU A 238 3.72 4.88 -16.43
CA LEU A 238 3.76 3.45 -16.75
C LEU A 238 3.65 3.24 -18.27
N ASN A 239 2.74 3.95 -18.94
CA ASN A 239 2.61 3.89 -20.40
C ASN A 239 3.90 4.34 -21.11
N ALA A 240 4.60 5.34 -20.56
CA ALA A 240 5.89 5.80 -21.10
C ALA A 240 7.02 4.78 -20.89
N LEU A 241 7.06 4.13 -19.72
CA LEU A 241 8.04 3.08 -19.41
C LEU A 241 7.79 1.81 -20.24
N GLU A 242 6.53 1.42 -20.45
CA GLU A 242 6.18 0.29 -21.32
C GLU A 242 6.54 0.56 -22.79
N ALA A 243 6.33 1.79 -23.26
CA ALA A 243 6.78 2.21 -24.59
C ALA A 243 8.31 2.17 -24.70
N LEU A 244 9.03 2.59 -23.66
CA LEU A 244 10.50 2.49 -23.62
C LEU A 244 10.95 1.02 -23.65
N TYR A 245 10.34 0.13 -22.87
CA TYR A 245 10.63 -1.30 -22.90
C TYR A 245 10.47 -1.88 -24.30
N SER A 246 9.34 -1.58 -24.95
CA SER A 246 9.04 -2.03 -26.31
C SER A 246 10.10 -1.53 -27.30
N TYR A 247 10.46 -0.25 -27.23
CA TYR A 247 11.52 0.33 -28.05
C TYR A 247 12.87 -0.35 -27.84
N LEU A 248 13.27 -0.58 -26.59
CA LEU A 248 14.52 -1.27 -26.27
C LEU A 248 14.53 -2.70 -26.81
N GLN A 249 13.40 -3.40 -26.73
CA GLN A 249 13.26 -4.75 -27.25
C GLN A 249 13.34 -4.79 -28.78
N GLU A 250 12.59 -3.92 -29.46
CA GLU A 250 12.57 -3.82 -30.93
C GLU A 250 13.94 -3.43 -31.51
N ARG A 251 14.72 -2.62 -30.79
CA ARG A 251 16.08 -2.21 -31.19
C ARG A 251 17.16 -3.19 -30.76
N GLY A 252 16.83 -4.27 -30.05
CA GLY A 252 17.81 -5.23 -29.53
C GLY A 252 18.72 -4.65 -28.42
N LEU A 253 18.28 -3.57 -27.77
CA LEU A 253 19.01 -2.85 -26.73
C LEU A 253 18.65 -3.30 -25.31
N LEU A 254 17.52 -4.00 -25.14
CA LEU A 254 16.97 -4.35 -23.83
C LEU A 254 17.97 -5.10 -22.95
N THR A 255 18.64 -6.12 -23.47
CA THR A 255 19.62 -6.92 -22.69
C THR A 255 20.75 -6.05 -22.13
N SER A 256 21.23 -5.07 -22.90
CA SER A 256 22.31 -4.18 -22.49
C SER A 256 21.89 -3.24 -21.36
N TYR A 257 20.64 -2.78 -21.38
CA TYR A 257 20.14 -1.73 -20.48
C TYR A 257 19.13 -2.23 -19.43
N TYR A 258 18.87 -3.55 -19.38
CA TYR A 258 17.84 -4.15 -18.54
C TYR A 258 17.95 -3.75 -17.07
N ILE A 259 19.16 -3.77 -16.50
CA ILE A 259 19.38 -3.43 -15.08
C ILE A 259 19.01 -1.96 -14.81
N SER A 260 19.46 -1.04 -15.68
CA SER A 260 19.15 0.38 -15.53
C SER A 260 17.66 0.63 -15.73
N TYR A 261 17.03 -0.06 -16.69
CA TYR A 261 15.58 0.00 -16.94
C TYR A 261 14.77 -0.47 -15.73
N VAL A 262 15.13 -1.62 -15.12
CA VAL A 262 14.47 -2.16 -13.93
C VAL A 262 14.59 -1.16 -12.77
N HIS A 263 15.79 -0.65 -12.51
CA HIS A 263 16.01 0.36 -11.46
C HIS A 263 15.11 1.57 -11.66
N GLU A 264 15.11 2.12 -12.87
CA GLU A 264 14.38 3.35 -13.19
C GLU A 264 12.88 3.15 -13.08
N THR A 265 12.38 2.01 -13.56
CA THR A 265 10.97 1.65 -13.51
C THR A 265 10.49 1.53 -12.07
N LEU A 266 11.20 0.78 -11.24
CA LEU A 266 10.81 0.59 -9.83
C LEU A 266 10.96 1.88 -9.01
N SER A 267 11.98 2.70 -9.30
CA SER A 267 12.14 4.02 -8.69
C SER A 267 10.97 4.94 -9.04
N HIS A 268 10.56 4.99 -10.31
CA HIS A 268 9.41 5.79 -10.76
C HIS A 268 8.09 5.32 -10.16
N ILE A 269 7.87 4.00 -10.05
CA ILE A 269 6.69 3.45 -9.38
C ILE A 269 6.66 3.91 -7.92
N LYS A 270 7.75 3.70 -7.17
CA LYS A 270 7.86 4.10 -5.78
C LYS A 270 7.61 5.60 -5.61
N TYR A 271 8.25 6.43 -6.42
CA TYR A 271 8.09 7.89 -6.40
C TYR A 271 6.63 8.31 -6.63
N ASN A 272 5.93 7.70 -7.59
CA ASN A 272 4.52 8.01 -7.84
C ASN A 272 3.60 7.52 -6.71
N LEU A 273 3.89 6.38 -6.09
CA LEU A 273 3.16 5.93 -4.90
C LEU A 273 3.35 6.87 -3.71
N GLU A 274 4.57 7.34 -3.45
CA GLU A 274 4.87 8.22 -2.32
C GLU A 274 4.35 9.65 -2.51
N THR A 275 4.41 10.19 -3.73
CA THR A 275 4.12 11.61 -3.99
C THR A 275 2.69 11.88 -4.46
N ASN A 276 1.93 10.87 -4.87
CA ASN A 276 0.53 11.05 -5.24
C ASN A 276 -0.33 11.27 -3.97
N HIS A 277 -1.21 12.27 -3.98
CA HIS A 277 -2.08 12.59 -2.85
C HIS A 277 -3.47 11.94 -2.94
N SER A 278 -3.85 11.41 -4.11
CA SER A 278 -5.08 10.61 -4.25
C SER A 278 -4.75 9.16 -3.97
N GLN A 279 -5.46 8.60 -3.00
CA GLN A 279 -5.31 7.20 -2.63
C GLN A 279 -5.92 6.27 -3.69
N GLU A 280 -6.98 6.72 -4.37
CA GLU A 280 -7.56 6.03 -5.53
C GLU A 280 -6.53 5.92 -6.66
N ALA A 281 -5.81 7.00 -6.96
CA ALA A 281 -4.78 7.01 -7.98
C ALA A 281 -3.62 6.03 -7.67
N LYS A 282 -3.25 5.87 -6.40
CA LYS A 282 -2.26 4.86 -5.99
C LYS A 282 -2.77 3.44 -6.19
N LEU A 283 -4.03 3.17 -5.84
CA LEU A 283 -4.65 1.87 -6.09
C LEU A 283 -4.72 1.54 -7.58
N ASP A 284 -4.99 2.52 -8.43
CA ASP A 284 -4.99 2.33 -9.89
C ASP A 284 -3.59 1.96 -10.41
N ILE A 285 -2.53 2.58 -9.88
CA ILE A 285 -1.13 2.21 -10.18
C ILE A 285 -0.87 0.76 -9.75
N LEU A 286 -1.18 0.40 -8.51
CA LEU A 286 -0.93 -0.94 -7.97
C LEU A 286 -1.70 -2.03 -8.74
N ARG A 287 -2.99 -1.81 -9.07
CA ARG A 287 -3.77 -2.74 -9.89
C ARG A 287 -3.22 -2.89 -11.30
N THR A 288 -2.73 -1.80 -11.89
CA THR A 288 -2.10 -1.84 -13.22
C THR A 288 -0.80 -2.65 -13.18
N ILE A 289 0.01 -2.48 -12.14
CA ILE A 289 1.23 -3.28 -11.93
C ILE A 289 0.88 -4.77 -11.78
N GLN A 290 -0.08 -5.10 -10.92
CA GLN A 290 -0.50 -6.48 -10.66
C GLN A 290 -0.98 -7.19 -11.94
N ARG A 291 -1.70 -6.48 -12.82
CA ARG A 291 -2.29 -7.03 -14.05
C ARG A 291 -1.31 -7.07 -15.23
N SER A 292 -0.26 -6.25 -15.22
CA SER A 292 0.72 -6.20 -16.28
C SER A 292 1.81 -7.26 -16.07
N PRO A 293 1.98 -8.25 -16.98
CA PRO A 293 3.04 -9.24 -16.86
C PRO A 293 4.43 -8.59 -16.81
N LEU A 294 4.62 -7.48 -17.54
CA LEU A 294 5.87 -6.71 -17.52
C LEU A 294 6.14 -6.16 -16.12
N PHE A 295 5.26 -5.30 -15.59
CA PHE A 295 5.54 -4.63 -14.32
C PHE A 295 5.51 -5.60 -13.13
N CYS A 296 4.61 -6.59 -13.15
CA CYS A 296 4.59 -7.64 -12.14
C CYS A 296 5.90 -8.44 -12.13
N GLY A 297 6.39 -8.87 -13.31
CA GLY A 297 7.67 -9.57 -13.44
C GLY A 297 8.86 -8.73 -12.98
N LEU A 298 8.87 -7.42 -13.26
CA LEU A 298 9.93 -6.51 -12.77
C LEU A 298 9.92 -6.35 -11.24
N VAL A 299 8.76 -6.55 -10.59
CA VAL A 299 8.61 -6.47 -9.13
C VAL A 299 8.95 -7.79 -8.45
N TYR A 300 8.61 -8.94 -9.04
CA TYR A 300 8.77 -10.25 -8.37
C TYR A 300 9.99 -11.07 -8.86
N ASP A 301 10.40 -10.91 -10.11
CA ASP A 301 11.26 -11.90 -10.79
C ASP A 301 12.58 -11.31 -11.33
N ALA A 302 12.89 -10.04 -11.06
CA ALA A 302 14.09 -9.37 -11.60
C ALA A 302 15.37 -9.60 -10.76
N GLU A 303 15.67 -10.85 -10.41
CA GLU A 303 16.72 -11.19 -9.43
C GLU A 303 18.11 -10.70 -9.84
N ASP A 304 18.43 -10.76 -11.13
CA ASP A 304 19.71 -10.28 -11.67
C ASP A 304 19.93 -8.77 -11.40
N ALA A 305 18.85 -7.97 -11.44
CA ALA A 305 18.91 -6.55 -11.16
C ALA A 305 19.02 -6.31 -9.64
N TYR A 306 18.32 -7.10 -8.84
CA TYR A 306 18.34 -6.98 -7.37
C TYR A 306 19.70 -7.29 -6.79
N GLN A 307 20.38 -8.33 -7.29
CA GLN A 307 21.73 -8.70 -6.86
C GLN A 307 22.76 -7.61 -7.18
N GLN A 308 22.52 -6.79 -8.20
CA GLN A 308 23.46 -5.75 -8.65
C GLN A 308 23.20 -4.38 -8.04
N SER A 309 22.05 -4.16 -7.40
CA SER A 309 21.67 -2.85 -6.88
C SER A 309 20.74 -2.96 -5.67
N ALA A 310 21.30 -2.77 -4.47
CA ALA A 310 20.54 -2.76 -3.22
C ALA A 310 19.37 -1.75 -3.23
N PRO A 311 19.49 -0.52 -3.79
CA PRO A 311 18.35 0.38 -3.96
C PRO A 311 17.23 -0.22 -4.83
N THR A 312 17.58 -0.96 -5.88
CA THR A 312 16.59 -1.60 -6.78
C THR A 312 15.78 -2.64 -6.03
N LEU A 313 16.45 -3.51 -5.24
CA LEU A 313 15.77 -4.47 -4.37
C LEU A 313 14.87 -3.77 -3.35
N ALA A 314 15.34 -2.68 -2.73
CA ALA A 314 14.54 -1.91 -1.79
C ALA A 314 13.27 -1.31 -2.43
N HIS A 315 13.36 -0.80 -3.67
CA HIS A 315 12.19 -0.35 -4.41
C HIS A 315 11.21 -1.50 -4.70
N ALA A 316 11.71 -2.65 -5.17
CA ALA A 316 10.88 -3.83 -5.43
C ALA A 316 10.13 -4.28 -4.18
N LEU A 317 10.84 -4.47 -3.07
CA LEU A 317 10.26 -4.91 -1.80
C LEU A 317 9.23 -3.91 -1.24
N PHE A 318 9.42 -2.60 -1.45
CA PHE A 318 8.45 -1.57 -1.06
C PHE A 318 7.14 -1.71 -1.85
N ILE A 319 7.26 -1.94 -3.16
CA ILE A 319 6.12 -2.13 -4.05
C ILE A 319 5.42 -3.47 -3.74
N ARG A 320 6.17 -4.54 -3.45
CA ARG A 320 5.62 -5.82 -2.99
C ARG A 320 4.80 -5.65 -1.72
N ALA A 321 5.30 -4.91 -0.73
CA ALA A 321 4.55 -4.65 0.51
C ALA A 321 3.21 -3.91 0.24
N ALA A 322 3.19 -2.98 -0.72
CA ALA A 322 1.96 -2.31 -1.15
C ALA A 322 1.00 -3.25 -1.90
N LEU A 323 1.50 -4.06 -2.84
CA LEU A 323 0.71 -5.04 -3.58
C LEU A 323 0.09 -6.09 -2.66
N ASP A 324 0.89 -6.66 -1.76
CA ASP A 324 0.45 -7.67 -0.80
C ASP A 324 -0.68 -7.14 0.08
N GLN A 325 -0.56 -5.89 0.56
CA GLN A 325 -1.61 -5.23 1.33
C GLN A 325 -2.87 -4.95 0.50
N MET A 326 -2.73 -4.45 -0.73
CA MET A 326 -3.87 -4.21 -1.63
C MET A 326 -4.64 -5.50 -1.89
N MET A 327 -3.93 -6.60 -2.20
CA MET A 327 -4.54 -7.90 -2.45
C MET A 327 -5.26 -8.44 -1.20
N ALA A 328 -4.70 -8.21 -0.01
CA ALA A 328 -5.35 -8.59 1.25
C ALA A 328 -6.64 -7.80 1.48
N GLU A 329 -6.66 -6.50 1.18
CA GLU A 329 -7.86 -5.67 1.24
C GLU A 329 -8.92 -6.06 0.21
N GLU A 330 -8.52 -6.40 -1.01
CA GLU A 330 -9.45 -6.88 -2.03
C GLU A 330 -10.12 -8.20 -1.59
N LYS A 331 -9.37 -9.12 -0.96
CA LYS A 331 -9.92 -10.35 -0.36
C LYS A 331 -10.91 -10.08 0.78
N ARG A 332 -10.83 -8.95 1.48
CA ARG A 332 -11.73 -8.60 2.60
C ARG A 332 -13.19 -8.43 2.19
N HIS A 333 -13.44 -8.13 0.91
CA HIS A 333 -14.76 -7.77 0.39
C HIS A 333 -15.38 -8.82 -0.55
N ILE A 334 -14.72 -9.95 -0.76
CA ILE A 334 -15.19 -11.00 -1.66
C ILE A 334 -15.92 -12.07 -0.85
N ASP A 335 -17.19 -12.31 -1.18
CA ASP A 335 -17.91 -13.50 -0.70
C ASP A 335 -17.54 -14.70 -1.58
N ILE A 336 -16.86 -15.67 -0.98
CA ILE A 336 -16.27 -16.78 -1.72
C ILE A 336 -17.17 -17.98 -1.61
N ARG A 337 -17.62 -18.44 -2.78
CA ARG A 337 -18.40 -19.66 -2.90
C ARG A 337 -17.55 -20.86 -2.54
N MET A 338 -18.12 -21.74 -1.74
CA MET A 338 -17.57 -23.05 -1.45
C MET A 338 -18.12 -24.07 -2.45
N ASP A 339 -17.22 -24.88 -2.99
CA ASP A 339 -17.58 -26.12 -3.66
C ASP A 339 -17.73 -27.23 -2.63
N VAL A 340 -18.82 -27.98 -2.74
CA VAL A 340 -19.06 -29.15 -1.91
C VAL A 340 -18.32 -30.33 -2.52
N VAL A 341 -17.33 -30.87 -1.80
CA VAL A 341 -16.60 -32.07 -2.23
C VAL A 341 -17.33 -33.32 -1.72
N CYS A 342 -17.66 -33.35 -0.43
CA CYS A 342 -18.56 -34.33 0.16
C CYS A 342 -19.35 -33.69 1.30
N GLN A 343 -20.60 -34.13 1.46
CA GLN A 343 -21.44 -33.73 2.59
C GLN A 343 -21.37 -34.81 3.66
N PRO A 344 -21.40 -34.43 4.95
CA PRO A 344 -21.56 -35.41 6.00
C PRO A 344 -22.98 -36.02 5.94
N SER A 345 -23.07 -37.32 6.26
CA SER A 345 -24.30 -38.08 6.37
C SER A 345 -24.47 -38.53 7.82
N TYR A 346 -25.67 -38.34 8.37
CA TYR A 346 -26.03 -38.74 9.72
C TYR A 346 -27.53 -38.99 9.85
N ASN A 347 -27.88 -39.95 10.72
CA ASN A 347 -29.27 -40.32 11.00
C ASN A 347 -29.97 -39.33 11.93
N GLU A 348 -29.22 -38.62 12.78
CA GLU A 348 -29.70 -37.59 13.71
C GLU A 348 -28.82 -36.34 13.60
N GLU A 349 -29.36 -35.15 13.89
CA GLU A 349 -28.56 -33.93 13.87
C GLU A 349 -27.42 -34.00 14.91
N PRO A 350 -26.16 -33.68 14.53
CA PRO A 350 -25.05 -33.73 15.45
C PRO A 350 -25.24 -32.68 16.56
N LEU A 351 -24.74 -32.97 17.76
CA LEU A 351 -24.72 -31.98 18.84
C LEU A 351 -23.59 -30.97 18.66
N VAL A 352 -22.43 -31.41 18.16
CA VAL A 352 -21.23 -30.59 17.98
C VAL A 352 -20.75 -30.59 16.52
N SER A 353 -20.47 -29.40 15.96
CA SER A 353 -19.73 -29.25 14.71
C SER A 353 -18.28 -28.85 15.00
N VAL A 354 -17.33 -29.70 14.61
CA VAL A 354 -15.89 -29.39 14.65
C VAL A 354 -15.48 -28.80 13.30
N ILE A 355 -15.11 -27.52 13.29
CA ILE A 355 -14.75 -26.78 12.06
C ILE A 355 -13.23 -26.70 11.94
N ILE A 356 -12.68 -27.21 10.85
CA ILE A 356 -11.25 -27.32 10.58
C ILE A 356 -10.90 -26.56 9.30
N PRO A 357 -10.32 -25.34 9.38
CA PRO A 357 -9.74 -24.70 8.21
C PRO A 357 -8.45 -25.42 7.80
N VAL A 358 -8.31 -25.74 6.51
CA VAL A 358 -7.17 -26.50 5.97
C VAL A 358 -6.49 -25.72 4.85
N TYR A 359 -5.20 -25.47 4.99
CA TYR A 359 -4.38 -24.92 3.91
C TYR A 359 -2.96 -25.45 4.00
N ASN A 360 -2.57 -26.28 3.02
CA ASN A 360 -1.25 -26.90 2.95
C ASN A 360 -0.82 -27.58 4.26
N CYS A 361 -1.63 -28.55 4.72
CA CYS A 361 -1.44 -29.30 5.96
C CYS A 361 -1.28 -30.81 5.70
N GLU A 362 -0.74 -31.23 4.55
CA GLU A 362 -0.70 -32.66 4.17
C GLU A 362 0.01 -33.55 5.20
N GLU A 363 1.00 -33.01 5.91
CA GLU A 363 1.77 -33.71 6.94
C GLU A 363 0.98 -33.96 8.23
N TYR A 364 -0.07 -33.18 8.50
CA TYR A 364 -0.71 -33.13 9.83
C TYR A 364 -2.20 -33.44 9.82
N ILE A 365 -2.89 -33.17 8.71
CA ILE A 365 -4.34 -33.18 8.66
C ILE A 365 -4.94 -34.56 9.00
N ALA A 366 -4.22 -35.64 8.67
CA ALA A 366 -4.61 -37.00 9.03
C ALA A 366 -4.63 -37.22 10.56
N ASP A 367 -3.60 -36.75 11.27
CA ASP A 367 -3.54 -36.82 12.74
C ASP A 367 -4.65 -35.99 13.38
N THR A 368 -4.86 -34.78 12.87
CA THR A 368 -5.90 -33.86 13.34
C THR A 368 -7.28 -34.50 13.26
N ILE A 369 -7.66 -35.02 12.09
CA ILE A 369 -8.97 -35.68 11.92
C ILE A 369 -9.05 -36.95 12.78
N THR A 370 -7.99 -37.75 12.83
CA THR A 370 -7.96 -38.96 13.66
C THR A 370 -8.21 -38.64 15.14
N SER A 371 -7.67 -37.54 15.66
CA SER A 371 -7.88 -37.10 17.06
C SER A 371 -9.35 -36.75 17.37
N VAL A 372 -10.10 -36.29 16.36
CA VAL A 372 -11.53 -35.99 16.47
C VAL A 372 -12.36 -37.27 16.32
N LEU A 373 -12.00 -38.17 15.39
CA LEU A 373 -12.68 -39.45 15.23
C LEU A 373 -12.51 -40.38 16.43
N SER A 374 -11.40 -40.26 17.17
CA SER A 374 -11.12 -41.04 18.38
C SER A 374 -11.79 -40.51 19.66
N GLN A 375 -12.66 -39.50 19.56
CA GLN A 375 -13.34 -38.93 20.73
C GLN A 375 -14.29 -39.95 21.38
N THR A 376 -14.40 -39.93 22.70
CA THR A 376 -15.34 -40.78 23.46
C THR A 376 -16.81 -40.33 23.35
N PHE A 377 -17.15 -39.51 22.37
CA PHE A 377 -18.42 -38.82 22.20
C PHE A 377 -18.84 -38.97 20.75
N ASP A 378 -20.06 -39.45 20.47
CA ASP A 378 -20.42 -39.85 19.10
C ASP A 378 -21.24 -38.82 18.32
N SER A 379 -21.92 -37.88 19.01
CA SER A 379 -22.85 -36.93 18.37
C SER A 379 -22.14 -35.68 17.83
N PHE A 380 -21.28 -35.86 16.84
CA PHE A 380 -20.55 -34.78 16.20
C PHE A 380 -20.42 -34.94 14.68
N GLU A 381 -20.14 -33.82 14.00
CA GLU A 381 -19.69 -33.79 12.60
C GLU A 381 -18.34 -33.06 12.49
N ILE A 382 -17.57 -33.39 11.46
CA ILE A 382 -16.31 -32.74 11.11
C ILE A 382 -16.49 -31.97 9.82
N ILE A 383 -16.23 -30.66 9.83
CA ILE A 383 -16.31 -29.78 8.67
C ILE A 383 -14.91 -29.32 8.31
N CYS A 384 -14.33 -29.94 7.30
CA CYS A 384 -13.05 -29.55 6.74
C CYS A 384 -13.26 -28.55 5.58
N VAL A 385 -12.67 -27.36 5.69
CA VAL A 385 -12.72 -26.34 4.65
C VAL A 385 -11.32 -26.18 4.05
N ASP A 386 -11.07 -26.81 2.90
CA ASP A 386 -9.86 -26.65 2.11
C ASP A 386 -9.81 -25.26 1.46
N ASP A 387 -8.96 -24.39 1.98
CA ASP A 387 -8.72 -23.02 1.50
C ASP A 387 -7.76 -22.98 0.31
N GLY A 388 -8.04 -23.84 -0.67
CA GLY A 388 -7.31 -23.91 -1.93
C GLY A 388 -5.90 -24.45 -1.78
N SER A 389 -5.71 -25.54 -1.01
CA SER A 389 -4.41 -26.17 -0.87
C SER A 389 -3.84 -26.61 -2.23
N THR A 390 -2.52 -26.51 -2.32
CA THR A 390 -1.71 -26.89 -3.49
C THR A 390 -0.91 -28.18 -3.25
N ASP A 391 -0.97 -28.72 -2.04
CA ASP A 391 -0.32 -29.98 -1.63
C ASP A 391 -1.34 -31.15 -1.63
N GLY A 392 -0.98 -32.27 -0.99
CA GLY A 392 -1.80 -33.47 -0.86
C GLY A 392 -2.98 -33.37 0.11
N SER A 393 -3.20 -32.24 0.79
CA SER A 393 -4.22 -32.09 1.85
C SER A 393 -5.61 -32.51 1.40
N LEU A 394 -6.08 -31.99 0.25
CA LEU A 394 -7.42 -32.30 -0.26
C LEU A 394 -7.60 -33.78 -0.60
N LYS A 395 -6.54 -34.45 -1.06
CA LYS A 395 -6.59 -35.89 -1.33
C LYS A 395 -6.80 -36.66 -0.03
N ILE A 396 -6.04 -36.33 1.01
CA ILE A 396 -6.17 -36.97 2.34
C ILE A 396 -7.58 -36.78 2.90
N LEU A 397 -8.12 -35.55 2.81
CA LEU A 397 -9.49 -35.25 3.24
C LEU A 397 -10.53 -36.13 2.54
N ARG A 398 -10.41 -36.32 1.20
CA ARG A 398 -11.31 -37.18 0.42
C ARG A 398 -11.19 -38.64 0.82
N ASP A 399 -9.95 -39.12 0.97
CA ASP A 399 -9.69 -40.51 1.34
C ASP A 399 -10.30 -40.80 2.72
N MET A 400 -10.13 -39.91 3.71
CA MET A 400 -10.73 -40.06 5.04
C MET A 400 -12.26 -39.94 5.03
N ALA A 401 -12.82 -38.98 4.29
CA ALA A 401 -14.28 -38.83 4.19
C ALA A 401 -14.97 -40.01 3.48
N SER A 402 -14.24 -40.79 2.68
CA SER A 402 -14.76 -42.05 2.12
C SER A 402 -14.88 -43.18 3.15
N LEU A 403 -14.20 -43.05 4.30
CA LEU A 403 -14.16 -44.05 5.37
C LEU A 403 -15.08 -43.71 6.55
N ASP A 404 -15.43 -42.44 6.74
CA ASP A 404 -16.32 -42.00 7.83
C ASP A 404 -17.30 -40.93 7.33
N GLU A 405 -18.60 -41.23 7.45
CA GLU A 405 -19.67 -40.38 6.94
C GLU A 405 -19.86 -39.06 7.71
N ARG A 406 -19.26 -38.92 8.89
CA ARG A 406 -19.32 -37.69 9.70
C ARG A 406 -18.46 -36.56 9.13
N ILE A 407 -17.62 -36.85 8.14
CA ILE A 407 -16.66 -35.89 7.56
C ILE A 407 -17.27 -35.21 6.33
N GLY A 408 -17.52 -33.91 6.46
CA GLY A 408 -17.80 -32.99 5.36
C GLY A 408 -16.53 -32.32 4.85
N VAL A 409 -16.33 -32.32 3.53
CA VAL A 409 -15.20 -31.64 2.87
C VAL A 409 -15.75 -30.62 1.91
N TYR A 410 -15.28 -29.39 2.10
CA TYR A 410 -15.61 -28.24 1.27
C TYR A 410 -14.33 -27.61 0.76
N ARG A 411 -14.39 -27.02 -0.44
CA ARG A 411 -13.25 -26.37 -1.07
C ARG A 411 -13.57 -24.94 -1.46
N GLN A 412 -12.61 -24.05 -1.34
CA GLN A 412 -12.68 -22.67 -1.83
C GLN A 412 -11.34 -22.24 -2.45
N SER A 413 -11.31 -21.10 -3.13
CA SER A 413 -10.06 -20.45 -3.54
C SER A 413 -9.35 -19.83 -2.33
N ASN A 414 -8.02 -19.90 -2.28
CA ASN A 414 -7.22 -19.42 -1.13
C ASN A 414 -7.51 -17.98 -0.73
N SER A 415 -8.09 -17.82 0.46
CA SER A 415 -8.64 -16.55 0.95
C SER A 415 -8.51 -16.34 2.44
N GLY A 416 -7.65 -17.14 3.07
CA GLY A 416 -7.26 -17.03 4.45
C GLY A 416 -8.18 -17.77 5.42
N PRO A 417 -7.66 -18.03 6.64
CA PRO A 417 -8.34 -18.82 7.65
C PRO A 417 -9.67 -18.18 8.11
N SER A 418 -9.77 -16.85 8.14
CA SER A 418 -11.00 -16.14 8.46
C SER A 418 -12.17 -16.55 7.56
N THR A 419 -11.93 -16.56 6.24
CA THR A 419 -12.94 -16.94 5.24
C THR A 419 -13.32 -18.41 5.42
N ALA A 420 -12.33 -19.29 5.56
CA ALA A 420 -12.57 -20.72 5.77
C ALA A 420 -13.39 -21.01 7.05
N ARG A 421 -13.08 -20.35 8.17
CA ARG A 421 -13.84 -20.47 9.43
C ARG A 421 -15.28 -19.96 9.29
N ASN A 422 -15.49 -18.80 8.66
CA ASN A 422 -16.83 -18.26 8.40
C ASN A 422 -17.67 -19.21 7.52
N ASN A 423 -17.01 -19.79 6.51
CA ASN A 423 -17.61 -20.73 5.59
C ASN A 423 -17.99 -22.05 6.27
N GLY A 424 -17.13 -22.55 7.15
CA GLY A 424 -17.43 -23.68 8.02
C GLY A 424 -18.61 -23.41 8.96
N LEU A 425 -18.67 -22.23 9.58
CA LEU A 425 -19.80 -21.82 10.44
C LEU A 425 -21.14 -21.81 9.68
N ARG A 426 -21.14 -21.47 8.38
CA ARG A 426 -22.36 -21.40 7.57
C ARG A 426 -22.98 -22.79 7.32
N VAL A 427 -22.14 -23.82 7.21
CA VAL A 427 -22.59 -25.19 6.92
C VAL A 427 -22.76 -26.06 8.18
N ALA A 428 -22.29 -25.57 9.34
CA ALA A 428 -22.40 -26.24 10.63
C ALA A 428 -23.85 -26.51 11.05
N LYS A 429 -24.16 -27.79 11.31
CA LYS A 429 -25.49 -28.27 11.72
C LYS A 429 -25.60 -28.52 13.23
N GLY A 430 -24.47 -28.65 13.92
CA GLY A 430 -24.36 -28.80 15.36
C GLY A 430 -25.05 -27.71 16.18
N LYS A 431 -25.62 -28.09 17.34
CA LYS A 431 -26.09 -27.11 18.34
C LYS A 431 -24.93 -26.25 18.85
N TYR A 432 -23.75 -26.85 18.96
CA TYR A 432 -22.50 -26.19 19.35
C TYR A 432 -21.47 -26.26 18.23
N THR A 433 -20.63 -25.22 18.13
CA THR A 433 -19.53 -25.11 17.18
C THR A 433 -18.22 -24.97 17.95
N ILE A 434 -17.16 -25.62 17.46
CA ILE A 434 -15.80 -25.53 17.99
C ILE A 434 -14.80 -25.53 16.83
N PHE A 435 -13.70 -24.80 16.96
CA PHE A 435 -12.63 -24.76 15.94
C PHE A 435 -11.44 -25.64 16.35
N LEU A 436 -10.82 -26.27 15.36
CA LEU A 436 -9.55 -26.98 15.49
C LEU A 436 -8.68 -26.62 14.28
N ASP A 437 -7.45 -26.17 14.52
CA ASP A 437 -6.54 -25.89 13.41
C ASP A 437 -6.02 -27.19 12.78
N GLY A 438 -5.75 -27.18 11.46
CA GLY A 438 -5.44 -28.37 10.66
C GLY A 438 -4.14 -29.10 11.00
N ASP A 439 -3.37 -28.60 11.97
CA ASP A 439 -2.12 -29.16 12.49
C ASP A 439 -2.14 -29.49 13.99
N ASP A 440 -3.26 -29.22 14.66
CA ASP A 440 -3.44 -29.40 16.10
C ASP A 440 -4.31 -30.63 16.43
N LEU A 441 -4.39 -31.01 17.70
CA LEU A 441 -5.08 -32.23 18.17
C LEU A 441 -5.99 -31.95 19.36
N TYR A 442 -7.00 -32.80 19.57
CA TYR A 442 -7.74 -32.85 20.83
C TYR A 442 -7.30 -33.98 21.76
N GLU A 443 -7.54 -33.80 23.07
CA GLU A 443 -7.54 -34.90 24.04
C GLU A 443 -8.75 -35.83 23.84
N PRO A 444 -8.66 -37.16 24.08
CA PRO A 444 -9.70 -38.12 23.71
C PRO A 444 -11.11 -37.88 24.30
N ASN A 445 -11.22 -37.16 25.42
CA ASN A 445 -12.47 -36.86 26.10
C ASN A 445 -12.87 -35.38 25.99
N ALA A 446 -12.26 -34.61 25.09
CA ALA A 446 -12.53 -33.19 24.94
C ALA A 446 -14.00 -32.92 24.62
N LEU A 447 -14.55 -33.56 23.59
CA LEU A 447 -15.93 -33.30 23.14
C LEU A 447 -16.97 -33.74 24.18
N SER A 448 -16.78 -34.89 24.84
CA SER A 448 -17.70 -35.38 25.88
C SER A 448 -17.76 -34.43 27.08
N LEU A 449 -16.60 -33.96 27.57
CA LEU A 449 -16.53 -33.04 28.70
C LEU A 449 -17.13 -31.68 28.38
N LEU A 450 -16.82 -31.13 27.20
CA LEU A 450 -17.30 -29.81 26.79
C LEU A 450 -18.81 -29.84 26.53
N ALA A 451 -19.29 -30.78 25.72
CA ALA A 451 -20.73 -30.91 25.41
C ALA A 451 -21.55 -31.20 26.67
N GLY A 452 -21.06 -32.08 27.55
CA GLY A 452 -21.71 -32.39 28.83
C GLY A 452 -21.86 -31.16 29.74
N CYS A 453 -20.82 -30.33 29.84
CA CYS A 453 -20.87 -29.09 30.63
C CYS A 453 -21.79 -28.04 29.98
N MET A 454 -21.75 -27.90 28.65
CA MET A 454 -22.61 -26.98 27.90
C MET A 454 -24.11 -27.30 28.08
N GLU A 455 -24.49 -28.57 28.05
CA GLU A 455 -25.88 -29.02 28.27
C GLU A 455 -26.29 -28.91 29.74
N ALA A 456 -25.45 -29.38 30.67
CA ALA A 456 -25.79 -29.46 32.09
C ALA A 456 -26.00 -28.07 32.75
N GLU A 457 -25.28 -27.05 32.27
CA GLU A 457 -25.33 -25.69 32.82
C GLU A 457 -26.01 -24.69 31.86
N GLU A 458 -26.61 -25.18 30.75
CA GLU A 458 -27.28 -24.37 29.72
C GLU A 458 -26.43 -23.17 29.24
N LEU A 459 -25.16 -23.45 28.93
CA LEU A 459 -24.19 -22.43 28.58
C LEU A 459 -24.36 -21.93 27.14
N ASP A 460 -24.06 -20.65 26.93
CA ASP A 460 -23.88 -20.07 25.59
C ASP A 460 -22.47 -20.37 25.05
N MET A 461 -21.50 -20.52 25.95
CA MET A 461 -20.09 -20.65 25.62
C MET A 461 -19.28 -21.25 26.78
N ILE A 462 -18.28 -22.05 26.46
CA ILE A 462 -17.31 -22.57 27.43
C ILE A 462 -15.90 -22.38 26.91
N LEU A 463 -15.00 -21.89 27.77
CA LEU A 463 -13.58 -21.75 27.52
C LEU A 463 -12.84 -22.90 28.18
N PHE A 464 -11.76 -23.36 27.55
CA PHE A 464 -10.88 -24.38 28.10
C PHE A 464 -9.41 -24.07 27.77
N ASP A 465 -8.50 -24.94 28.20
CA ASP A 465 -7.05 -24.69 28.12
C ASP A 465 -6.38 -25.65 27.14
N ALA A 466 -5.11 -25.34 26.82
CA ALA A 466 -4.29 -26.14 25.91
C ALA A 466 -2.97 -26.57 26.55
N ILE A 467 -2.34 -27.56 25.92
CA ILE A 467 -0.90 -27.82 26.05
C ILE A 467 -0.22 -27.57 24.71
N SER A 468 1.02 -27.08 24.75
CA SER A 468 1.87 -27.06 23.56
C SER A 468 2.69 -28.34 23.49
N PHE A 469 2.92 -28.87 22.29
CA PHE A 469 3.92 -29.89 22.02
C PHE A 469 4.76 -29.47 20.81
N PHE A 470 6.05 -29.82 20.82
CA PHE A 470 7.01 -29.35 19.83
C PHE A 470 7.40 -30.49 18.89
N GLU A 471 7.59 -30.19 17.60
CA GLU A 471 8.06 -31.19 16.64
C GLU A 471 9.51 -31.61 16.88
N THR A 472 10.33 -30.68 17.35
CA THR A 472 11.75 -30.92 17.60
C THR A 472 12.21 -30.25 18.90
N GLU A 473 13.28 -30.76 19.51
CA GLU A 473 13.90 -30.15 20.69
C GLU A 473 14.46 -28.75 20.39
N GLU A 474 14.89 -28.49 19.16
CA GLU A 474 15.40 -27.18 18.74
C GLU A 474 14.29 -26.12 18.79
N LEU A 475 13.08 -26.48 18.33
CA LEU A 475 11.92 -25.59 18.41
C LEU A 475 11.50 -25.32 19.86
N GLU A 476 11.58 -26.33 20.72
CA GLU A 476 11.33 -26.18 22.15
C GLU A 476 12.31 -25.19 22.80
N LYS A 477 13.61 -25.36 22.50
CA LYS A 477 14.67 -24.46 22.99
C LYS A 477 14.56 -23.05 22.41
N ALA A 478 14.11 -22.90 21.16
CA ALA A 478 13.94 -21.61 20.50
C ALA A 478 12.70 -20.85 20.98
N HIS A 479 11.66 -21.56 21.44
CA HIS A 479 10.37 -20.96 21.85
C HIS A 479 9.89 -21.44 23.22
N PRO A 480 10.68 -21.28 24.31
CA PRO A 480 10.34 -21.78 25.64
C PRO A 480 9.06 -21.13 26.19
N SER A 481 8.72 -19.92 25.73
CA SER A 481 7.49 -19.22 26.13
C SER A 481 6.22 -19.97 25.79
N TYR A 482 6.23 -20.92 24.85
CA TYR A 482 5.04 -21.70 24.48
C TYR A 482 4.74 -22.85 25.43
N GLN A 483 5.69 -23.28 26.27
CA GLN A 483 5.47 -24.38 27.22
C GLN A 483 4.32 -24.05 28.19
N ASP A 484 4.31 -22.83 28.72
CA ASP A 484 3.35 -22.39 29.74
C ASP A 484 2.32 -21.36 29.22
N TYR A 485 2.32 -21.05 27.93
CA TYR A 485 1.52 -19.98 27.33
C TYR A 485 0.01 -20.09 27.61
N TYR A 486 -0.50 -21.31 27.66
CA TYR A 486 -1.94 -21.59 27.86
C TYR A 486 -2.32 -21.93 29.29
N ASN A 487 -1.39 -21.82 30.25
CA ASN A 487 -1.69 -22.11 31.64
C ASN A 487 -2.55 -20.99 32.26
N ARG A 488 -3.73 -21.35 32.76
CA ARG A 488 -4.59 -20.48 33.58
C ARG A 488 -4.62 -20.98 35.02
N SER A 489 -4.82 -20.09 35.99
CA SER A 489 -4.89 -20.44 37.41
C SER A 489 -6.16 -21.22 37.79
N GLY A 490 -7.20 -21.19 36.95
CA GLY A 490 -8.48 -21.86 37.19
C GLY A 490 -9.34 -21.20 38.27
N ARG A 491 -9.07 -19.94 38.60
CA ARG A 491 -9.80 -19.18 39.64
C ARG A 491 -11.25 -18.84 39.29
N HIS A 492 -11.61 -18.90 38.00
CA HIS A 492 -12.91 -18.42 37.49
C HIS A 492 -13.78 -19.58 36.97
N SER A 493 -14.05 -20.58 37.82
CA SER A 493 -14.81 -21.79 37.46
C SER A 493 -16.34 -21.65 37.57
N GLY A 494 -16.84 -20.48 37.98
CA GLY A 494 -18.28 -20.17 38.01
C GLY A 494 -18.87 -19.91 36.62
N VAL A 495 -20.20 -19.75 36.58
CA VAL A 495 -20.92 -19.26 35.41
C VAL A 495 -21.07 -17.74 35.51
N TYR A 496 -20.63 -17.04 34.47
CA TYR A 496 -20.62 -15.58 34.39
C TYR A 496 -21.19 -15.12 33.04
N THR A 497 -21.50 -13.83 32.94
CA THR A 497 -21.59 -13.21 31.61
C THR A 497 -20.21 -13.21 30.94
N GLY A 498 -20.15 -13.25 29.62
CA GLY A 498 -18.88 -13.21 28.91
C GLY A 498 -18.09 -11.93 29.20
N ILE A 499 -18.76 -10.79 29.40
CA ILE A 499 -18.13 -9.54 29.81
C ILE A 499 -17.45 -9.68 31.18
N ASP A 500 -18.13 -10.26 32.16
CA ASP A 500 -17.59 -10.45 33.51
C ASP A 500 -16.40 -11.43 33.48
N LEU A 501 -16.56 -12.60 32.85
CA LEU A 501 -15.46 -13.56 32.73
C LEU A 501 -14.25 -12.98 31.99
N MET A 502 -14.46 -12.26 30.89
CA MET A 502 -13.37 -11.62 30.15
C MET A 502 -12.65 -10.56 31.00
N SER A 503 -13.41 -9.78 31.79
CA SER A 503 -12.85 -8.77 32.68
C SER A 503 -11.99 -9.40 33.78
N ARG A 504 -12.45 -10.51 34.37
CA ARG A 504 -11.71 -11.29 35.37
C ARG A 504 -10.43 -11.91 34.81
N LEU A 505 -10.54 -12.56 33.65
CA LEU A 505 -9.38 -13.13 32.96
C LEU A 505 -8.36 -12.04 32.59
N HIS A 506 -8.80 -10.87 32.12
CA HIS A 506 -7.87 -9.77 31.82
C HIS A 506 -7.20 -9.20 33.08
N HIS A 507 -7.93 -9.08 34.20
CA HIS A 507 -7.36 -8.64 35.47
C HIS A 507 -6.24 -9.57 35.95
N ASP A 508 -6.42 -10.89 35.81
CA ASP A 508 -5.42 -11.90 36.15
C ASP A 508 -4.38 -12.13 35.04
N SER A 509 -4.44 -11.40 33.93
CA SER A 509 -3.57 -11.57 32.74
C SER A 509 -3.69 -12.95 32.06
N GLU A 510 -4.87 -13.56 32.10
CA GLU A 510 -5.21 -14.89 31.57
C GLU A 510 -6.15 -14.87 30.36
N TYR A 511 -6.57 -13.68 29.89
CA TYR A 511 -7.39 -13.54 28.69
C TYR A 511 -6.55 -13.82 27.43
N LEU A 512 -6.99 -14.81 26.65
CA LEU A 512 -6.33 -15.26 25.42
C LEU A 512 -7.33 -15.24 24.25
N PRO A 513 -7.12 -14.41 23.22
CA PRO A 513 -7.98 -14.39 22.04
C PRO A 513 -7.62 -15.55 21.12
N SER A 514 -8.21 -16.72 21.37
CA SER A 514 -7.91 -17.97 20.63
C SER A 514 -9.18 -18.80 20.40
N PRO A 515 -9.92 -18.63 19.29
CA PRO A 515 -11.20 -19.27 19.03
C PRO A 515 -11.20 -20.80 19.19
N CYS A 516 -10.06 -21.46 18.94
CA CYS A 516 -9.89 -22.91 19.11
C CYS A 516 -10.05 -23.38 20.57
N LEU A 517 -10.04 -22.46 21.55
CA LEU A 517 -10.23 -22.72 22.98
C LEU A 517 -11.66 -22.44 23.47
N TYR A 518 -12.62 -22.34 22.54
CA TYR A 518 -14.00 -22.00 22.81
C TYR A 518 -14.95 -22.99 22.13
N MET A 519 -15.81 -23.64 22.91
CA MET A 519 -17.03 -24.25 22.37
C MET A 519 -18.18 -23.28 22.57
N VAL A 520 -18.90 -22.97 21.50
CA VAL A 520 -19.90 -21.89 21.46
C VAL A 520 -21.21 -22.45 20.92
N LYS A 521 -22.34 -22.01 21.47
CA LYS A 521 -23.66 -22.25 20.88
C LYS A 521 -23.71 -21.68 19.47
N ARG A 522 -24.09 -22.49 18.48
CA ARG A 522 -24.11 -22.10 17.06
C ARG A 522 -24.92 -20.82 16.83
N ALA A 523 -26.07 -20.71 17.49
CA ALA A 523 -26.94 -19.52 17.39
C ALA A 523 -26.26 -18.22 17.85
N LEU A 524 -25.20 -18.29 18.66
CA LEU A 524 -24.37 -17.17 19.05
C LEU A 524 -23.22 -16.96 18.04
N SER A 525 -22.46 -18.01 17.72
CA SER A 525 -21.32 -17.92 16.80
C SER A 525 -21.73 -17.52 15.38
N SER A 526 -22.94 -17.87 14.92
CA SER A 526 -23.48 -17.48 13.62
C SER A 526 -23.82 -15.98 13.51
N THR A 527 -23.77 -15.23 14.61
CA THR A 527 -24.04 -13.77 14.63
C THR A 527 -22.78 -12.92 14.50
N ILE A 528 -21.61 -13.54 14.39
CA ILE A 528 -20.29 -12.91 14.36
C ILE A 528 -19.50 -13.54 13.22
N GLN A 529 -18.67 -12.75 12.55
CA GLN A 529 -17.79 -13.24 11.50
C GLN A 529 -16.34 -12.91 11.83
N PHE A 530 -15.44 -13.81 11.48
CA PHE A 530 -14.02 -13.49 11.35
C PHE A 530 -13.85 -12.47 10.24
N ILE A 531 -12.98 -11.48 10.44
CA ILE A 531 -12.74 -10.44 9.45
C ILE A 531 -11.86 -11.01 8.34
N PRO A 532 -12.32 -11.13 7.07
CA PRO A 532 -11.51 -11.68 6.00
C PRO A 532 -10.32 -10.78 5.62
N GLY A 533 -9.25 -11.39 5.09
CA GLY A 533 -8.11 -10.66 4.54
C GLY A 533 -7.15 -10.04 5.58
N ILE A 534 -7.29 -10.36 6.88
CA ILE A 534 -6.36 -9.87 7.91
C ILE A 534 -5.69 -11.01 8.68
N ILE A 535 -4.56 -10.69 9.32
CA ILE A 535 -3.93 -11.53 10.35
C ILE A 535 -4.48 -11.07 11.71
N HIS A 536 -4.47 -11.96 12.72
CA HIS A 536 -4.89 -11.65 14.09
C HIS A 536 -6.42 -11.45 14.24
N GLU A 537 -7.18 -11.97 13.28
CA GLU A 537 -8.65 -11.97 13.21
C GLU A 537 -9.31 -12.47 14.50
N ASP A 538 -8.63 -13.38 15.20
CA ASP A 538 -9.04 -13.98 16.47
C ASP A 538 -9.38 -12.92 17.52
N ASN A 539 -8.65 -11.81 17.55
CA ASN A 539 -8.84 -10.73 18.54
C ASN A 539 -10.23 -10.12 18.47
N ALA A 540 -10.72 -9.81 17.27
CA ALA A 540 -12.02 -9.21 17.09
C ALA A 540 -13.13 -10.25 17.33
N PHE A 541 -12.95 -11.46 16.80
CA PHE A 541 -13.94 -12.53 16.89
C PHE A 541 -14.21 -12.96 18.34
N THR A 542 -13.16 -13.30 19.11
CA THR A 542 -13.35 -13.74 20.51
C THR A 542 -13.85 -12.61 21.39
N TYR A 543 -13.41 -11.37 21.14
CA TYR A 543 -13.87 -10.21 21.90
C TYR A 543 -15.37 -9.99 21.70
N GLU A 544 -15.85 -10.02 20.45
CA GLU A 544 -17.28 -9.86 20.16
C GLU A 544 -18.12 -11.02 20.73
N LEU A 545 -17.60 -12.25 20.70
CA LEU A 545 -18.23 -13.42 21.34
C LEU A 545 -18.43 -13.20 22.84
N MET A 546 -17.36 -12.81 23.55
CA MET A 546 -17.42 -12.54 25.00
C MET A 546 -18.38 -11.38 25.33
N LEU A 547 -18.52 -10.37 24.47
CA LEU A 547 -19.48 -9.28 24.68
C LEU A 547 -20.94 -9.73 24.58
N LYS A 548 -21.25 -10.75 23.76
CA LYS A 548 -22.61 -11.21 23.50
C LYS A 548 -23.04 -12.40 24.38
N ALA A 549 -22.11 -13.20 24.87
CA ALA A 549 -22.41 -14.38 25.68
C ALA A 549 -22.94 -14.03 27.09
N LYS A 550 -23.99 -14.72 27.54
CA LYS A 550 -24.65 -14.46 28.84
C LYS A 550 -24.33 -15.52 29.89
N ASN A 551 -24.24 -16.78 29.47
CA ASN A 551 -23.87 -17.91 30.33
C ASN A 551 -22.55 -18.50 29.82
N THR A 552 -21.44 -18.10 30.46
CA THR A 552 -20.09 -18.49 30.08
C THR A 552 -19.32 -19.06 31.26
N LYS A 553 -18.54 -20.10 31.03
CA LYS A 553 -17.70 -20.75 32.03
C LYS A 553 -16.29 -21.00 31.52
N HIS A 554 -15.29 -20.91 32.40
CA HIS A 554 -13.96 -21.49 32.15
C HIS A 554 -13.88 -22.87 32.79
N LEU A 555 -13.63 -23.88 31.97
CA LEU A 555 -13.30 -25.23 32.40
C LEU A 555 -11.77 -25.35 32.45
N ASN A 556 -11.21 -25.41 33.66
CA ASN A 556 -9.78 -25.60 33.89
C ASN A 556 -9.35 -27.05 33.55
N LYS A 557 -9.39 -27.36 32.26
CA LYS A 557 -8.98 -28.64 31.65
C LYS A 557 -8.23 -28.32 30.37
N LYS A 558 -7.07 -28.96 30.24
CA LYS A 558 -6.24 -28.92 29.05
C LYS A 558 -6.78 -29.94 28.06
N LEU A 559 -7.60 -29.50 27.11
CA LEU A 559 -8.30 -30.38 26.16
C LEU A 559 -7.85 -30.16 24.71
N TYR A 560 -7.09 -29.09 24.45
CA TYR A 560 -6.46 -28.78 23.18
C TYR A 560 -4.97 -29.09 23.23
N ARG A 561 -4.40 -29.61 22.14
CA ARG A 561 -2.96 -29.81 21.99
C ARG A 561 -2.48 -29.02 20.79
N ARG A 562 -1.76 -27.93 21.04
CA ARG A 562 -1.17 -27.08 20.01
C ARG A 562 0.20 -27.60 19.58
N ARG A 563 0.38 -27.83 18.29
CA ARG A 563 1.66 -28.17 17.67
C ARG A 563 2.50 -26.91 17.46
N VAL A 564 3.77 -26.97 17.83
CA VAL A 564 4.76 -25.93 17.55
C VAL A 564 5.71 -26.42 16.47
N ARG A 565 5.70 -25.74 15.31
CA ARG A 565 6.46 -26.09 14.10
C ARG A 565 7.14 -24.87 13.47
N SER A 566 8.18 -25.12 12.67
CA SER A 566 9.07 -24.11 12.08
C SER A 566 8.40 -23.19 11.05
N CYS A 567 7.31 -23.63 10.39
CA CYS A 567 6.59 -22.87 9.36
C CYS A 567 5.28 -22.21 9.83
N SER A 568 5.11 -21.96 11.14
CA SER A 568 3.91 -21.33 11.68
C SER A 568 3.86 -19.82 11.38
N ILE A 569 2.64 -19.28 11.17
CA ILE A 569 2.38 -17.83 11.09
C ILE A 569 2.90 -17.10 12.34
N MET A 570 2.96 -17.78 13.49
CA MET A 570 3.41 -17.20 14.75
C MET A 570 4.94 -17.07 14.87
N THR A 571 5.71 -17.84 14.09
CA THR A 571 7.19 -17.88 14.15
C THR A 571 7.87 -17.06 13.06
N SER A 572 7.12 -16.58 12.05
CA SER A 572 7.65 -15.78 10.95
C SER A 572 7.92 -14.30 11.32
N GLU A 573 8.81 -13.65 10.55
CA GLU A 573 9.06 -12.21 10.66
C GLU A 573 7.77 -11.40 10.47
N LYS A 574 7.62 -10.32 11.26
CA LYS A 574 6.43 -9.46 11.21
C LYS A 574 6.44 -8.58 9.96
N LYS A 575 5.33 -8.55 9.24
CA LYS A 575 5.12 -7.74 8.04
C LYS A 575 4.08 -6.64 8.30
N PHE A 576 3.88 -5.76 7.32
CA PHE A 576 2.82 -4.74 7.37
C PHE A 576 1.42 -5.35 7.64
N ALA A 577 1.13 -6.52 7.07
CA ALA A 577 -0.12 -7.24 7.31
C ALA A 577 -0.41 -7.53 8.80
N ASN A 578 0.62 -7.71 9.64
CA ASN A 578 0.43 -7.84 11.09
C ASN A 578 0.00 -6.52 11.73
N VAL A 579 0.60 -5.40 11.33
CA VAL A 579 0.22 -4.06 11.79
C VAL A 579 -1.22 -3.76 11.39
N TYR A 580 -1.55 -4.00 10.12
CA TYR A 580 -2.88 -3.78 9.58
C TYR A 580 -3.93 -4.67 10.25
N GLY A 581 -3.61 -5.94 10.51
CA GLY A 581 -4.50 -6.84 11.24
C GLY A 581 -4.88 -6.33 12.63
N TYR A 582 -3.90 -5.89 13.43
CA TYR A 582 -4.19 -5.26 14.72
C TYR A 582 -5.00 -3.96 14.58
N PHE A 583 -4.72 -3.14 13.57
CA PHE A 583 -5.46 -1.90 13.31
C PHE A 583 -6.94 -2.18 13.02
N VAL A 584 -7.24 -3.13 12.14
CA VAL A 584 -8.62 -3.52 11.79
C VAL A 584 -9.32 -4.17 12.99
N CYS A 585 -8.65 -5.05 13.73
CA CYS A 585 -9.20 -5.63 14.96
C CYS A 585 -9.53 -4.56 16.00
N TYR A 586 -8.66 -3.58 16.22
CA TYR A 586 -8.94 -2.46 17.12
C TYR A 586 -10.21 -1.71 16.72
N LYS A 587 -10.38 -1.40 15.42
CA LYS A 587 -11.58 -0.70 14.92
C LYS A 587 -12.84 -1.52 15.19
N GLN A 588 -12.84 -2.81 14.85
CA GLN A 588 -13.97 -3.69 15.07
C GLN A 588 -14.30 -3.85 16.57
N MET A 589 -13.29 -4.07 17.41
CA MET A 589 -13.47 -4.21 18.86
C MET A 589 -14.02 -2.93 19.49
N ARG A 590 -13.58 -1.75 19.03
CA ARG A 590 -14.09 -0.46 19.51
C ARG A 590 -15.56 -0.27 19.14
N LEU A 591 -15.93 -0.58 17.90
CA LEU A 591 -17.33 -0.53 17.45
C LEU A 591 -18.22 -1.50 18.22
N ALA A 592 -17.75 -2.74 18.44
CA ALA A 592 -18.46 -3.74 19.23
C ALA A 592 -18.65 -3.28 20.69
N TYR A 593 -17.62 -2.66 21.29
CA TYR A 593 -17.70 -2.06 22.62
C TYR A 593 -18.72 -0.92 22.69
N GLU A 594 -18.74 -0.02 21.70
CA GLU A 594 -19.71 1.09 21.65
C GLU A 594 -21.17 0.59 21.57
N GLY A 595 -21.38 -0.58 20.96
CA GLY A 595 -22.69 -1.27 20.94
C GLY A 595 -23.01 -2.05 22.23
N ALA A 596 -22.01 -2.50 22.97
CA ALA A 596 -22.18 -3.22 24.22
C ALA A 596 -22.52 -2.24 25.36
N LYS A 597 -23.78 -2.25 25.80
CA LYS A 597 -24.28 -1.39 26.90
C LYS A 597 -23.76 -1.85 28.27
N VAL A 598 -22.46 -1.70 28.52
CA VAL A 598 -21.81 -2.12 29.77
C VAL A 598 -22.00 -1.04 30.83
N SER A 599 -22.56 -1.38 31.99
CA SER A 599 -22.85 -0.40 33.06
C SER A 599 -21.81 -0.37 34.19
N ALA A 600 -21.09 -1.48 34.42
CA ALA A 600 -20.11 -1.59 35.51
C ALA A 600 -18.77 -0.91 35.12
N PRO A 601 -18.27 0.08 35.89
CA PRO A 601 -17.05 0.83 35.55
C PRO A 601 -15.79 -0.04 35.42
N GLU A 602 -15.65 -1.05 36.27
CA GLU A 602 -14.50 -1.97 36.28
C GLU A 602 -14.46 -2.83 35.01
N MET A 603 -15.62 -3.31 34.56
CA MET A 603 -15.75 -4.04 33.30
C MET A 603 -15.50 -3.12 32.11
N GLN A 604 -16.08 -1.91 32.10
CA GLN A 604 -15.79 -0.92 31.05
C GLN A 604 -14.29 -0.67 30.92
N GLN A 605 -13.59 -0.52 32.05
CA GLN A 605 -12.15 -0.31 32.05
C GLN A 605 -11.40 -1.50 31.45
N ALA A 606 -11.71 -2.74 31.88
CA ALA A 606 -11.07 -3.94 31.35
C ALA A 606 -11.26 -4.06 29.83
N LEU A 607 -12.49 -3.86 29.34
CA LEU A 607 -12.82 -3.87 27.90
C LEU A 607 -12.01 -2.85 27.10
N VAL A 608 -11.93 -1.62 27.61
CA VAL A 608 -11.15 -0.54 27.00
C VAL A 608 -9.66 -0.88 26.96
N GLU A 609 -9.12 -1.44 28.03
CA GLU A 609 -7.72 -1.86 28.09
C GLU A 609 -7.42 -2.99 27.11
N ILE A 610 -8.32 -3.98 26.95
CA ILE A 610 -8.15 -5.10 26.03
C ILE A 610 -8.02 -4.59 24.59
N TYR A 611 -8.98 -3.82 24.06
CA TYR A 611 -8.85 -3.33 22.69
C TYR A 611 -7.72 -2.29 22.56
N SER A 612 -7.39 -1.54 23.61
CA SER A 612 -6.26 -0.61 23.60
C SER A 612 -4.91 -1.34 23.51
N LYS A 613 -4.79 -2.54 24.10
CA LYS A 613 -3.62 -3.41 23.93
C LYS A 613 -3.48 -3.85 22.46
N THR A 614 -4.57 -4.08 21.74
CA THR A 614 -4.57 -4.42 20.30
C THR A 614 -3.89 -3.33 19.46
N ILE A 615 -4.29 -2.06 19.62
CA ILE A 615 -3.66 -0.96 18.88
C ILE A 615 -2.22 -0.67 19.35
N ALA A 616 -1.91 -0.92 20.63
CA ALA A 616 -0.53 -0.88 21.10
C ALA A 616 0.34 -1.97 20.44
N GLY A 617 -0.22 -3.16 20.21
CA GLY A 617 0.38 -4.22 19.40
C GLY A 617 0.71 -3.75 17.97
N ALA A 618 -0.24 -3.07 17.31
CA ALA A 618 -0.01 -2.47 15.99
C ALA A 618 1.18 -1.50 16.01
N ARG A 619 1.22 -0.58 16.98
CA ARG A 619 2.32 0.40 17.14
C ARG A 619 3.68 -0.28 17.37
N ASN A 620 3.73 -1.23 18.28
CA ASN A 620 4.96 -1.96 18.61
C ASN A 620 5.49 -2.75 17.41
N CYS A 621 4.59 -3.30 16.59
CA CYS A 621 4.94 -3.97 15.35
C CYS A 621 5.44 -2.96 14.30
N TYR A 622 4.72 -1.85 14.11
CA TYR A 622 5.03 -0.83 13.11
C TYR A 622 6.39 -0.14 13.31
N VAL A 623 6.77 0.14 14.57
CA VAL A 623 8.07 0.75 14.89
C VAL A 623 9.24 -0.15 14.50
N LYS A 624 9.04 -1.48 14.48
CA LYS A 624 10.06 -2.46 14.09
C LYS A 624 10.18 -2.65 12.58
N LEU A 625 9.18 -2.20 11.80
CA LEU A 625 9.23 -2.29 10.35
C LEU A 625 10.22 -1.28 9.78
N ASP A 626 11.02 -1.71 8.81
CA ASP A 626 11.88 -0.83 8.04
C ASP A 626 11.06 0.04 7.04
N ALA A 627 11.74 0.94 6.33
CA ALA A 627 11.08 1.84 5.37
C ALA A 627 10.43 1.09 4.20
N VAL A 628 10.97 -0.07 3.83
CA VAL A 628 10.52 -0.89 2.71
C VAL A 628 9.23 -1.62 3.08
N GLN A 629 9.22 -2.29 4.24
CA GLN A 629 8.06 -2.99 4.78
C GLN A 629 6.89 -2.03 5.05
N LYS A 630 7.16 -0.76 5.36
CA LYS A 630 6.12 0.27 5.51
C LYS A 630 5.44 0.69 4.20
N GLY A 631 5.90 0.20 3.05
CA GLY A 631 5.25 0.41 1.75
C GLY A 631 3.78 0.00 1.70
N GLY A 632 3.34 -0.93 2.55
CA GLY A 632 1.94 -1.33 2.69
C GLY A 632 0.97 -0.18 2.95
N ILE A 633 1.41 0.93 3.55
CA ILE A 633 0.57 2.13 3.76
C ILE A 633 0.03 2.69 2.45
N GLN A 634 0.78 2.53 1.35
CA GLN A 634 0.39 3.06 0.04
C GLN A 634 -0.85 2.37 -0.54
N ALA A 635 -1.30 1.26 0.03
CA ALA A 635 -2.46 0.50 -0.41
C ALA A 635 -3.71 0.71 0.45
N LEU A 636 -3.63 1.43 1.57
CA LEU A 636 -4.78 1.61 2.46
C LEU A 636 -5.91 2.39 1.79
N SER A 637 -7.16 2.20 2.21
CA SER A 637 -8.28 3.04 1.74
C SER A 637 -8.14 4.51 2.20
N PRO A 638 -8.74 5.49 1.48
CA PRO A 638 -8.64 6.92 1.85
C PRO A 638 -9.07 7.22 3.30
N GLY A 639 -10.11 6.54 3.79
CA GLY A 639 -10.57 6.69 5.18
C GLY A 639 -9.60 6.09 6.19
N GLU A 640 -8.92 5.00 5.84
CA GLU A 640 -8.00 4.31 6.73
C GLU A 640 -6.63 5.00 6.85
N VAL A 641 -6.13 5.66 5.80
CA VAL A 641 -4.84 6.38 5.84
C VAL A 641 -4.81 7.41 6.97
N SER A 642 -5.86 8.23 7.09
CA SER A 642 -5.94 9.27 8.12
C SER A 642 -6.00 8.68 9.53
N GLU A 643 -6.79 7.63 9.71
CA GLU A 643 -6.91 6.93 11.00
C GLU A 643 -5.61 6.22 11.37
N PHE A 644 -4.96 5.55 10.42
CA PHE A 644 -3.69 4.85 10.61
C PHE A 644 -2.60 5.82 11.02
N TYR A 645 -2.46 6.94 10.31
CA TYR A 645 -1.50 7.99 10.65
C TYR A 645 -1.69 8.47 12.09
N TYR A 646 -2.93 8.75 12.48
CA TYR A 646 -3.23 9.25 13.83
C TYR A 646 -3.08 8.20 14.93
N LEU A 647 -3.53 6.98 14.67
CA LEU A 647 -3.57 5.90 15.65
C LEU A 647 -2.23 5.18 15.79
N ILE A 648 -1.41 5.12 14.75
CA ILE A 648 -0.20 4.28 14.72
C ILE A 648 1.05 5.13 14.55
N GLU A 649 1.10 6.02 13.56
CA GLU A 649 2.31 6.78 13.24
C GLU A 649 2.57 7.96 14.19
N GLN A 650 1.52 8.68 14.58
CA GLN A 650 1.62 9.89 15.43
C GLN A 650 0.69 9.84 16.65
N PRO A 651 0.87 8.86 17.58
CA PRO A 651 0.01 8.73 18.76
C PRO A 651 0.12 9.92 19.73
N SER A 652 1.18 10.73 19.64
CA SER A 652 1.37 11.96 20.42
C SER A 652 0.34 13.05 20.05
N LEU A 653 -0.06 13.14 18.78
CA LEU A 653 -1.14 14.03 18.32
C LEU A 653 -2.50 13.58 18.89
N GLN A 654 -2.71 12.27 19.06
CA GLN A 654 -3.89 11.74 19.73
C GLN A 654 -3.95 12.11 21.21
N ILE A 655 -2.83 12.10 21.92
CA ILE A 655 -2.80 12.56 23.32
C ILE A 655 -3.21 14.05 23.40
N LEU A 656 -2.74 14.88 22.45
CA LEU A 656 -3.07 16.31 22.39
C LEU A 656 -4.54 16.56 22.04
N GLU A 657 -5.08 15.85 21.06
CA GLU A 657 -6.49 15.95 20.65
C GLU A 657 -7.45 15.34 21.67
N THR A 658 -7.13 14.18 22.24
CA THR A 658 -7.92 13.57 23.32
C THR A 658 -7.90 14.47 24.56
N ARG A 659 -6.77 15.12 24.86
CA ARG A 659 -6.72 16.16 25.92
C ARG A 659 -7.54 17.40 25.54
N ARG A 660 -7.53 17.84 24.28
CA ARG A 660 -8.37 18.95 23.78
C ARG A 660 -9.86 18.61 23.88
N LEU A 661 -10.28 17.43 23.42
CA LEU A 661 -11.65 16.91 23.51
C LEU A 661 -12.10 16.72 24.96
N LYS A 662 -11.28 16.11 25.82
CA LYS A 662 -11.55 16.02 27.27
C LYS A 662 -11.69 17.39 27.92
N ARG A 663 -10.87 18.38 27.54
CA ARG A 663 -10.99 19.77 28.00
C ARG A 663 -12.27 20.44 27.47
N ALA A 664 -12.65 20.19 26.22
CA ALA A 664 -13.87 20.73 25.61
C ALA A 664 -15.14 20.14 26.25
N VAL A 665 -15.18 18.83 26.49
CA VAL A 665 -16.26 18.14 27.20
C VAL A 665 -16.36 18.63 28.64
N LYS A 666 -15.24 18.69 29.37
CA LYS A 666 -15.21 19.23 30.75
C LYS A 666 -15.66 20.69 30.83
N LYS A 667 -15.35 21.50 29.81
CA LYS A 667 -15.82 22.89 29.67
C LYS A 667 -17.32 22.92 29.41
N ARG A 668 -17.84 22.10 28.50
CA ARG A 668 -19.27 21.95 28.20
C ARG A 668 -20.06 21.54 29.44
N ASP A 669 -19.59 20.53 30.17
CA ASP A 669 -20.26 20.02 31.38
C ASP A 669 -20.27 21.06 32.49
N LYS A 670 -19.18 21.83 32.65
CA LYS A 670 -19.12 22.95 33.59
C LYS A 670 -20.13 24.05 33.20
N THR A 671 -20.21 24.41 31.92
CA THR A 671 -21.17 25.38 31.41
C THR A 671 -22.62 24.92 31.61
N ILE A 672 -22.91 23.63 31.36
CA ILE A 672 -24.24 23.04 31.62
C ILE A 672 -24.57 23.10 33.12
N LYS A 673 -23.61 22.79 34.00
CA LYS A 673 -23.80 22.87 35.46
C LYS A 673 -24.08 24.29 35.95
N GLU A 674 -23.39 25.28 35.40
CA GLU A 674 -23.59 26.70 35.72
C GLU A 674 -24.93 27.24 35.19
N LEU A 675 -25.33 26.82 33.98
CA LEU A 675 -26.64 27.15 33.41
C LEU A 675 -27.77 26.55 34.24
N LYS A 676 -27.67 25.26 34.64
CA LYS A 676 -28.64 24.62 35.54
C LYS A 676 -28.78 25.39 36.86
N LYS A 677 -27.65 25.81 37.47
CA LYS A 677 -27.63 26.56 38.73
C LYS A 677 -28.22 27.98 38.61
N LYS A 678 -28.06 28.63 37.46
CA LYS A 678 -28.68 29.94 37.15
C LYS A 678 -30.18 29.80 36.88
N LEU A 679 -30.60 28.73 36.20
CA LEU A 679 -32.00 28.43 35.92
C LEU A 679 -32.77 28.12 37.21
N ASP A 680 -32.21 27.28 38.10
CA ASP A 680 -32.80 26.93 39.39
C ASP A 680 -33.02 28.13 40.33
N ARG A 681 -32.16 29.15 40.22
CA ARG A 681 -32.26 30.39 41.02
C ARG A 681 -33.31 31.38 40.50
N ARG A 682 -33.71 31.27 39.23
CA ARG A 682 -34.66 32.19 38.58
C ARG A 682 -36.03 31.57 38.31
N MET A 683 -36.20 30.26 38.55
CA MET A 683 -37.46 29.55 38.31
C MET A 683 -38.43 29.64 39.51
N PRO A 684 -39.67 30.11 39.30
CA PRO A 684 -40.74 30.05 40.31
C PRO A 684 -41.05 28.60 40.73
N GLU A 685 -41.31 28.36 42.02
CA GLU A 685 -41.51 27.01 42.61
C GLU A 685 -42.52 26.13 41.86
N ARG A 686 -43.58 26.72 41.29
CA ARG A 686 -44.62 25.97 40.56
C ARG A 686 -44.14 25.28 39.28
N LEU A 687 -42.98 25.65 38.71
CA LEU A 687 -42.47 25.09 37.45
C LEU A 687 -41.34 24.06 37.63
N LYS A 688 -40.78 23.94 38.84
CA LYS A 688 -39.65 23.01 39.12
C LYS A 688 -40.04 21.53 39.00
N GLY A 689 -41.31 21.20 39.26
CA GLY A 689 -41.84 19.83 39.15
C GLY A 689 -41.99 19.31 37.71
N ILE A 690 -42.26 20.20 36.74
CA ILE A 690 -42.44 19.85 35.32
C ILE A 690 -41.07 19.67 34.63
N PHE A 691 -40.09 20.51 35.01
CA PHE A 691 -38.74 20.52 34.42
C PHE A 691 -37.91 19.27 34.77
N LYS A 692 -38.13 18.67 35.95
CA LYS A 692 -37.47 17.42 36.38
C LYS A 692 -37.86 16.20 35.51
N ARG A 693 -39.01 16.23 34.83
CA ARG A 693 -39.45 15.13 33.95
C ARG A 693 -38.87 15.20 32.53
N TRP A 694 -38.43 16.37 32.07
CA TRP A 694 -37.96 16.56 30.69
C TRP A 694 -36.47 16.26 30.48
N PHE A 695 -35.65 16.26 31.54
CA PHE A 695 -34.19 16.09 31.47
C PHE A 695 -33.68 14.67 31.83
N ASN A 696 -34.58 13.75 32.18
CA ASN A 696 -34.27 12.35 32.51
C ASN A 696 -34.68 11.37 31.38
N CYS A 697 -34.90 11.86 30.16
CA CYS A 697 -35.05 11.06 28.93
C CYS A 697 -33.80 11.19 28.07
#